data_AF-A0A0B2VU17-F1
#
_entry.id   AF-A0A0B2VU17-F1
#
_cell.length_a   1.000
_cell.length_b   1.000
_cell.length_c   1.000
_cell.angle_alpha   90.00
_cell.angle_beta   90.00
_cell.angle_gamma   90.00
#
_symmetry.space_group_name_H-M   'P 1'
#
loop_
_entity.id
_entity.type
_entity.pdbx_description
1 polymer ?
#
loop_
_entity_poly.entity_id
_entity_poly.type
_entity_poly.pdbx_seq_one_letter_code
_entity_poly.pdbx_strand_id
1 'polypeptide(L)'
;MDVQKQRSRLLKQIAYLPGSRDRVGGPILVIDAVCNSGAQSGAHERVSGSRAELSENVLAYEDIVSLVGYLAQIPDEYSRRLGFTVLIDGRRAHLKHLRNALRACQHALYRQIKQVIIVQPERFLEQQKLNFDLIKEAYEFKTTVTCVHKLSKYIDVTQLPESLGGTFSYDVQKWIHLRERYENFVVKASSWIQTARRHEKAALSESAVSTDPHKTIVAPEALLKQGGELLDELMPADATSFSSRNSDCNSAAQKVESLLKQIKNVEEAPALEAKRAHQRASYKASMKLIDDHAQGIRSLVEWIFGAGEKWLLTLHEVGESIDDAKQLVKDHVQLEAKSKEVSDQADELCEMANRLIAEFPSHAITLEKSKQQLHNVADTFCSRVERQKRIAMQSVSFHQMLAEFSHRTDALLESLCTEVKAINVASVEKEGNDMESKVDEMEKIYHALMDSGVAFIDELCVDESNSSGRAVTRDYSTGIVHVRERLEETRERRRRCQDLVDLRRLKVQQLLQLYTCEKDGEQAVKWIDELHETLVNEYDDVDESAEAARTLREDRLKLEETARSTYEYGKQLCQVALVLRRSLRMDVQPQLSLNQRLEAAWGAICRALSDNEAKLNISDAFHATVKEVSSRLDELCLKVNEHLMEGRVNQNYKKHSLNSLNTERKSLASDTRELKHIADMLVAHTDNKCDRNAKPRAHCNRRNAADEVRCKLAQVEEKQRKLENLWLNSICSAPLSAVSLPREKNNNSAAIAEGSNSLKNRHIKTATNTVHFDSVSPNVSPDSAAAESVAESPKYQQRLQS
;
A
#
# COMPACT_ATOMS: atom_id res chain seq x y z
N MET A 1 -78.25 -17.06 -56.26
CA MET A 1 -79.38 -16.20 -55.92
C MET A 1 -79.25 -14.95 -56.75
N ASP A 2 -80.20 -14.70 -57.63
CA ASP A 2 -80.15 -13.52 -58.48
C ASP A 2 -81.58 -13.04 -58.71
N VAL A 3 -82.02 -12.15 -57.82
CA VAL A 3 -83.33 -11.49 -57.91
C VAL A 3 -83.51 -10.76 -59.25
N GLN A 4 -82.45 -10.28 -59.91
CA GLN A 4 -82.56 -9.57 -61.19
C GLN A 4 -83.10 -10.49 -62.29
N LYS A 5 -82.62 -11.75 -62.33
CA LYS A 5 -83.12 -12.77 -63.27
C LYS A 5 -84.58 -13.14 -63.04
N GLN A 6 -85.10 -12.90 -61.83
CA GLN A 6 -86.48 -13.21 -61.44
C GLN A 6 -87.39 -11.99 -61.40
N ARG A 7 -86.84 -10.77 -61.55
CA ARG A 7 -87.56 -9.50 -61.41
C ARG A 7 -88.80 -9.43 -62.28
N SER A 8 -88.68 -9.77 -63.57
CA SER A 8 -89.81 -9.75 -64.51
C SER A 8 -90.93 -10.73 -64.12
N ARG A 9 -90.58 -11.87 -63.50
CA ARG A 9 -91.54 -12.90 -63.04
C ARG A 9 -92.20 -12.51 -61.72
N LEU A 10 -91.46 -11.89 -60.80
CA LEU A 10 -91.97 -11.35 -59.54
C LEU A 10 -92.97 -10.20 -59.79
N LEU A 11 -92.64 -9.29 -60.71
CA LEU A 11 -93.53 -8.18 -61.09
C LEU A 11 -94.85 -8.65 -61.73
N LYS A 12 -94.81 -9.76 -62.46
CA LYS A 12 -96.00 -10.44 -63.00
C LYS A 12 -96.81 -11.19 -61.92
N GLN A 13 -96.31 -11.23 -60.67
CA GLN A 13 -96.90 -11.92 -59.52
C GLN A 13 -97.23 -13.40 -59.77
N ILE A 14 -96.43 -14.07 -60.61
CA ILE A 14 -96.60 -15.51 -60.91
C ILE A 14 -96.54 -16.34 -59.63
N ALA A 15 -95.57 -16.02 -58.78
CA ALA A 15 -95.46 -16.51 -57.43
C ALA A 15 -94.79 -15.45 -56.55
N TYR A 16 -95.11 -15.42 -55.27
CA TYR A 16 -94.46 -14.53 -54.33
C TYR A 16 -94.34 -15.17 -52.94
N LEU A 17 -93.28 -14.78 -52.24
CA LEU A 17 -93.01 -15.17 -50.87
C LEU A 17 -93.19 -13.94 -49.99
N PRO A 18 -94.37 -13.75 -49.38
CA PRO A 18 -94.64 -12.57 -48.58
C PRO A 18 -93.78 -12.47 -47.32
N GLY A 19 -93.17 -13.58 -46.88
CA GLY A 19 -92.46 -13.67 -45.60
C GLY A 19 -93.38 -14.04 -44.44
N SER A 20 -94.65 -14.38 -44.74
CA SER A 20 -95.61 -14.86 -43.75
C SER A 20 -95.45 -16.36 -43.46
N ARG A 21 -96.09 -16.80 -42.37
CA ARG A 21 -95.97 -18.15 -41.81
C ARG A 21 -97.32 -18.82 -41.59
N ASP A 22 -97.37 -20.12 -41.80
CA ASP A 22 -98.53 -20.91 -41.42
C ASP A 22 -98.59 -21.09 -39.90
N ARG A 23 -99.63 -21.77 -39.40
CA ARG A 23 -99.85 -21.96 -37.96
C ARG A 23 -98.75 -22.74 -37.22
N VAL A 24 -97.85 -23.43 -37.91
CA VAL A 24 -96.71 -24.14 -37.29
C VAL A 24 -95.38 -23.45 -37.55
N GLY A 25 -95.38 -22.25 -38.16
CA GLY A 25 -94.18 -21.51 -38.50
C GLY A 25 -93.56 -21.87 -39.86
N GLY A 26 -94.23 -22.67 -40.68
CA GLY A 26 -93.76 -23.01 -42.03
C GLY A 26 -93.95 -21.84 -43.01
N PRO A 27 -93.04 -21.63 -43.98
CA PRO A 27 -93.13 -20.53 -44.93
C PRO A 27 -94.36 -20.65 -45.84
N ILE A 28 -95.06 -19.53 -46.04
CA ILE A 28 -96.18 -19.46 -46.98
C ILE A 28 -95.67 -18.95 -48.32
N LEU A 29 -95.89 -19.75 -49.37
CA LEU A 29 -95.62 -19.36 -50.74
C LEU A 29 -96.94 -19.22 -51.48
N VAL A 30 -97.15 -18.12 -52.20
CA VAL A 30 -98.37 -17.91 -52.98
C VAL A 30 -98.06 -17.99 -54.47
N ILE A 31 -98.91 -18.68 -55.21
CA ILE A 31 -98.85 -18.81 -56.67
C ILE A 31 -100.20 -18.32 -57.22
N ASP A 32 -100.19 -17.29 -58.05
CA ASP A 32 -101.38 -16.91 -58.80
C ASP A 32 -101.46 -17.79 -60.05
N ALA A 33 -102.50 -18.60 -60.17
CA ALA A 33 -102.66 -19.50 -61.31
C ALA A 33 -103.14 -18.78 -62.59
N VAL A 34 -103.33 -17.46 -62.53
CA VAL A 34 -103.57 -16.58 -63.70
C VAL A 34 -102.68 -15.34 -63.63
N CYS A 35 -102.04 -14.99 -64.75
CA CYS A 35 -101.26 -13.75 -64.81
C CYS A 35 -102.20 -12.53 -64.91
N ASN A 36 -102.20 -11.70 -63.87
CA ASN A 36 -102.98 -10.46 -63.82
C ASN A 36 -102.20 -9.33 -64.52
N SER A 37 -102.22 -9.27 -65.86
CA SER A 37 -101.72 -8.11 -66.59
C SER A 37 -102.77 -7.00 -66.58
N GLY A 38 -102.75 -6.16 -65.54
CA GLY A 38 -103.48 -4.89 -65.52
C GLY A 38 -104.37 -4.69 -64.29
N ALA A 39 -103.83 -4.06 -63.26
CA ALA A 39 -104.56 -3.14 -62.37
C ALA A 39 -103.57 -2.44 -61.44
N GLN A 40 -103.07 -1.27 -61.86
CA GLN A 40 -102.87 -0.06 -61.04
C GLN A 40 -102.13 1.01 -61.87
N SER A 41 -102.88 1.80 -62.65
CA SER A 41 -102.78 3.26 -62.67
C SER A 41 -103.94 3.80 -63.51
N GLY A 42 -104.59 4.86 -63.03
CA GLY A 42 -105.85 5.35 -63.56
C GLY A 42 -105.75 6.18 -64.84
N ALA A 43 -106.95 6.59 -65.29
CA ALA A 43 -107.30 7.62 -66.27
C ALA A 43 -107.45 7.22 -67.75
N HIS A 44 -108.69 7.44 -68.23
CA HIS A 44 -109.10 7.89 -69.58
C HIS A 44 -108.45 7.28 -70.83
N GLU A 45 -109.21 6.49 -71.62
CA GLU A 45 -109.84 6.94 -72.88
C GLU A 45 -110.57 5.79 -73.60
N ARG A 46 -111.71 6.13 -74.20
CA ARG A 46 -112.48 5.28 -75.13
C ARG A 46 -111.98 5.53 -76.54
N VAL A 47 -111.57 4.50 -77.29
CA VAL A 47 -111.80 4.43 -78.75
C VAL A 47 -112.00 2.97 -79.19
N SER A 48 -112.96 2.83 -80.08
CA SER A 48 -113.50 1.66 -80.76
C SER A 48 -112.51 0.78 -81.56
N GLY A 49 -112.77 -0.53 -81.51
CA GLY A 49 -112.78 -1.39 -82.70
C GLY A 49 -111.50 -2.15 -83.04
N SER A 50 -111.40 -3.40 -82.59
CA SER A 50 -110.90 -4.52 -83.42
C SER A 50 -111.05 -5.84 -82.65
N ARG A 51 -111.66 -6.81 -83.31
CA ARG A 51 -111.97 -8.15 -82.82
C ARG A 51 -110.77 -9.06 -83.10
N ALA A 52 -109.70 -8.92 -82.33
CA ALA A 52 -108.57 -9.86 -82.29
C ALA A 52 -107.64 -9.53 -81.11
N GLU A 53 -107.89 -10.11 -79.93
CA GLU A 53 -106.91 -10.34 -78.86
C GLU A 53 -107.59 -11.09 -77.70
N LEU A 54 -107.80 -12.39 -77.91
CA LEU A 54 -108.01 -13.36 -76.83
C LEU A 54 -106.86 -14.37 -76.92
N SER A 55 -105.62 -13.90 -76.75
CA SER A 55 -104.55 -14.82 -76.36
C SER A 55 -104.75 -15.12 -74.88
N GLU A 56 -105.14 -16.35 -74.57
CA GLU A 56 -105.08 -16.88 -73.21
C GLU A 56 -103.71 -16.53 -72.59
N ASN A 57 -103.70 -15.77 -71.49
CA ASN A 57 -102.50 -15.53 -70.68
C ASN A 57 -102.04 -16.87 -70.06
N VAL A 58 -101.29 -17.68 -70.81
CA VAL A 58 -100.75 -18.97 -70.34
C VAL A 58 -99.47 -18.73 -69.53
N LEU A 59 -99.46 -19.13 -68.27
CA LEU A 59 -98.25 -19.19 -67.46
C LEU A 59 -97.37 -20.36 -67.91
N ALA A 60 -96.13 -20.08 -68.32
CA ALA A 60 -95.17 -21.10 -68.71
C ALA A 60 -94.71 -21.92 -67.48
N TYR A 61 -94.67 -23.24 -67.63
CA TYR A 61 -94.27 -24.17 -66.56
C TYR A 61 -92.85 -23.87 -66.02
N GLU A 62 -91.91 -23.57 -66.91
CA GLU A 62 -90.51 -23.26 -66.58
C GLU A 62 -90.38 -21.98 -65.73
N ASP A 63 -91.21 -20.97 -65.99
CA ASP A 63 -91.20 -19.71 -65.25
C ASP A 63 -91.66 -19.91 -63.80
N ILE A 64 -92.67 -20.75 -63.57
CA ILE A 64 -93.14 -21.09 -62.22
C ILE A 64 -92.05 -21.88 -61.48
N VAL A 65 -91.48 -22.93 -62.11
CA VAL A 65 -90.42 -23.74 -61.48
C VAL A 65 -89.20 -22.88 -61.12
N SER A 66 -88.73 -22.04 -62.04
CA SER A 66 -87.56 -21.18 -61.79
C SER A 66 -87.81 -20.16 -60.68
N LEU A 67 -88.98 -19.51 -60.66
CA LEU A 67 -89.30 -18.49 -59.66
C LEU A 67 -89.51 -19.11 -58.28
N VAL A 68 -90.27 -20.20 -58.21
CA VAL A 68 -90.50 -20.93 -56.96
C VAL A 68 -89.18 -21.49 -56.43
N GLY A 69 -88.31 -22.04 -57.29
CA GLY A 69 -86.99 -22.53 -56.90
C GLY A 69 -86.06 -21.44 -56.37
N TYR A 70 -86.19 -20.20 -56.85
CA TYR A 70 -85.48 -19.04 -56.27
C TYR A 70 -86.06 -18.64 -54.91
N LEU A 71 -87.38 -18.48 -54.82
CA LEU A 71 -88.07 -18.10 -53.58
C LEU A 71 -87.87 -19.13 -52.47
N ALA A 72 -87.79 -20.41 -52.82
CA ALA A 72 -87.53 -21.51 -51.87
C ALA A 72 -86.18 -21.39 -51.16
N GLN A 73 -85.21 -20.68 -51.73
CA GLN A 73 -83.88 -20.49 -51.14
C GLN A 73 -83.85 -19.36 -50.09
N ILE A 74 -84.91 -18.57 -50.00
CA ILE A 74 -84.95 -17.36 -49.17
C ILE A 74 -85.17 -17.66 -47.70
N PRO A 75 -86.15 -18.51 -47.30
CA PRO A 75 -86.33 -18.83 -45.90
C PRO A 75 -85.11 -19.53 -45.33
N ASP A 76 -84.82 -19.27 -44.06
CA ASP A 76 -83.72 -19.93 -43.36
C ASP A 76 -83.94 -21.46 -43.30
N GLU A 77 -82.87 -22.20 -43.01
CA GLU A 77 -82.91 -23.66 -43.05
C GLU A 77 -83.94 -24.27 -42.08
N TYR A 78 -84.12 -23.65 -40.91
CA TYR A 78 -85.09 -24.12 -39.92
C TYR A 78 -86.52 -23.94 -40.46
N SER A 79 -86.83 -22.77 -41.02
CA SER A 79 -88.13 -22.51 -41.66
C SER A 79 -88.40 -23.48 -42.82
N ARG A 80 -87.42 -23.78 -43.67
CA ARG A 80 -87.60 -24.74 -44.79
C ARG A 80 -87.88 -26.16 -44.32
N ARG A 81 -87.30 -26.60 -43.20
CA ARG A 81 -87.52 -27.94 -42.62
C ARG A 81 -88.96 -28.15 -42.13
N LEU A 82 -89.67 -27.08 -41.76
CA LEU A 82 -91.08 -27.13 -41.37
C LEU A 82 -92.02 -27.38 -42.57
N GLY A 83 -91.51 -27.20 -43.80
CA GLY A 83 -92.23 -27.38 -45.05
C GLY A 83 -93.07 -26.16 -45.45
N PHE A 84 -93.12 -25.91 -46.75
CA PHE A 84 -93.89 -24.85 -47.38
C PHE A 84 -95.39 -25.18 -47.36
N THR A 85 -96.19 -24.21 -46.92
CA THR A 85 -97.62 -24.16 -47.24
C THR A 85 -97.78 -23.35 -48.52
N VAL A 86 -98.15 -24.01 -49.62
CA VAL A 86 -98.33 -23.33 -50.91
C VAL A 86 -99.79 -22.97 -51.12
N LEU A 87 -100.09 -21.68 -51.27
CA LEU A 87 -101.40 -21.19 -51.66
C LEU A 87 -101.44 -21.02 -53.17
N ILE A 88 -102.33 -21.73 -53.85
CA ILE A 88 -102.56 -21.55 -55.28
C ILE A 88 -103.88 -20.81 -55.45
N ASP A 89 -103.82 -19.54 -55.89
CA ASP A 89 -105.02 -18.77 -56.21
C ASP A 89 -105.60 -19.26 -57.55
N GLY A 90 -106.62 -20.10 -57.46
CA GLY A 90 -107.30 -20.68 -58.61
C GLY A 90 -108.56 -19.95 -59.02
N ARG A 91 -108.94 -18.83 -58.36
CA ARG A 91 -110.26 -18.18 -58.51
C ARG A 91 -110.64 -17.84 -59.95
N ARG A 92 -109.65 -17.60 -60.79
CA ARG A 92 -109.78 -17.22 -62.20
C ARG A 92 -109.16 -18.26 -63.15
N ALA A 93 -108.63 -19.36 -62.63
CA ALA A 93 -107.78 -20.28 -63.38
C ALA A 93 -108.53 -21.50 -63.91
N HIS A 94 -108.26 -21.86 -65.17
CA HIS A 94 -108.65 -23.16 -65.71
C HIS A 94 -107.88 -24.31 -65.06
N LEU A 95 -108.47 -25.50 -65.03
CA LEU A 95 -107.90 -26.72 -64.44
C LEU A 95 -106.51 -27.08 -64.99
N LYS A 96 -106.25 -26.76 -66.27
CA LYS A 96 -104.92 -26.93 -66.90
C LYS A 96 -103.82 -26.13 -66.19
N HIS A 97 -104.10 -24.89 -65.80
CA HIS A 97 -103.13 -24.01 -65.13
C HIS A 97 -102.90 -24.43 -63.68
N LEU A 98 -103.93 -24.92 -62.99
CA LEU A 98 -103.79 -25.49 -61.64
C LEU A 98 -102.91 -26.74 -61.65
N ARG A 99 -103.12 -27.67 -62.58
CA ARG A 99 -102.27 -28.86 -62.73
C ARG A 99 -100.82 -28.48 -63.05
N ASN A 100 -100.61 -27.46 -63.90
CA ASN A 100 -99.28 -26.94 -64.19
C ASN A 100 -98.61 -26.32 -62.95
N ALA A 101 -99.31 -25.49 -62.18
CA ALA A 101 -98.81 -24.92 -60.93
C ALA A 101 -98.46 -26.02 -59.90
N LEU A 102 -99.33 -27.02 -59.71
CA LEU A 102 -99.09 -28.14 -58.81
C LEU A 102 -97.86 -28.98 -59.21
N ARG A 103 -97.72 -29.29 -60.52
CA ARG A 103 -96.52 -29.96 -61.04
C ARG A 103 -95.27 -29.12 -60.84
N ALA A 104 -95.37 -27.79 -61.00
CA ALA A 104 -94.25 -26.89 -60.79
C ALA A 104 -93.84 -26.83 -59.30
N CYS A 105 -94.81 -26.79 -58.38
CA CYS A 105 -94.56 -26.92 -56.95
C CYS A 105 -93.83 -28.22 -56.61
N GLN A 106 -94.34 -29.36 -57.09
CA GLN A 106 -93.73 -30.66 -56.82
C GLN A 106 -92.26 -30.72 -57.25
N HIS A 107 -91.95 -30.13 -58.41
CA HIS A 107 -90.59 -30.07 -58.93
C HIS A 107 -89.72 -29.10 -58.13
N ALA A 108 -90.15 -27.84 -57.96
CA ALA A 108 -89.35 -26.80 -57.33
C ALA A 108 -89.21 -26.95 -55.81
N LEU A 109 -90.18 -27.60 -55.15
CA LEU A 109 -90.24 -27.79 -53.70
C LEU A 109 -90.25 -29.28 -53.33
N TYR A 110 -89.54 -30.12 -54.10
CA TYR A 110 -89.49 -31.57 -53.85
C TYR A 110 -89.18 -31.88 -52.38
N ARG A 111 -90.04 -32.68 -51.73
CA ARG A 111 -90.02 -33.03 -50.28
C ARG A 111 -90.01 -31.85 -49.30
N GLN A 112 -90.26 -30.64 -49.78
CA GLN A 112 -90.33 -29.42 -48.97
C GLN A 112 -91.76 -28.88 -48.88
N ILE A 113 -92.77 -29.54 -49.45
CA ILE A 113 -94.17 -29.13 -49.35
C ILE A 113 -94.81 -29.81 -48.14
N LYS A 114 -95.33 -29.01 -47.22
CA LYS A 114 -96.20 -29.50 -46.14
C LYS A 114 -97.62 -29.74 -46.64
N GLN A 115 -98.17 -28.73 -47.32
CA GLN A 115 -99.51 -28.80 -47.91
C GLN A 115 -99.66 -27.79 -49.04
N VAL A 116 -100.55 -28.08 -49.97
CA VAL A 116 -100.99 -27.14 -51.00
C VAL A 116 -102.47 -26.84 -50.80
N ILE A 117 -102.83 -25.57 -50.76
CA ILE A 117 -104.20 -25.10 -50.61
C ILE A 117 -104.60 -24.38 -51.89
N ILE A 118 -105.53 -24.98 -52.63
CA ILE A 118 -106.07 -24.43 -53.87
C ILE A 118 -107.32 -23.61 -53.54
N VAL A 119 -107.29 -22.33 -53.88
CA VAL A 119 -108.38 -21.39 -53.62
C VAL A 119 -109.30 -21.33 -54.84
N GLN A 120 -110.58 -21.63 -54.66
CA GLN A 120 -111.61 -21.64 -55.71
C GLN A 120 -112.91 -20.97 -55.24
N PRO A 121 -113.76 -20.44 -56.15
CA PRO A 121 -115.08 -19.94 -55.80
C PRO A 121 -115.98 -21.08 -55.33
N GLU A 122 -116.86 -20.83 -54.35
CA GLU A 122 -117.66 -21.88 -53.70
C GLU A 122 -118.53 -22.68 -54.68
N ARG A 123 -119.09 -22.02 -55.71
CA ARG A 123 -119.87 -22.67 -56.78
C ARG A 123 -119.07 -23.71 -57.60
N PHE A 124 -117.76 -23.53 -57.73
CA PHE A 124 -116.90 -24.45 -58.49
C PHE A 124 -116.52 -25.71 -57.71
N LEU A 125 -116.50 -25.64 -56.38
CA LEU A 125 -116.15 -26.78 -55.52
C LEU A 125 -117.17 -27.92 -55.67
N GLU A 126 -118.45 -27.58 -55.87
CA GLU A 126 -119.53 -28.55 -56.06
C GLU A 126 -119.56 -29.09 -57.50
N GLN A 127 -119.41 -28.23 -58.51
CA GLN A 127 -119.49 -28.61 -59.93
C GLN A 127 -118.32 -29.48 -60.41
N GLN A 128 -117.13 -29.32 -59.84
CA GLN A 128 -115.90 -29.99 -60.28
C GLN A 128 -115.33 -30.95 -59.21
N LYS A 129 -116.19 -31.44 -58.31
CA LYS A 129 -115.81 -32.25 -57.14
C LYS A 129 -114.93 -33.45 -57.52
N LEU A 130 -115.33 -34.22 -58.54
CA LEU A 130 -114.58 -35.40 -59.00
C LEU A 130 -113.18 -35.05 -59.53
N ASN A 131 -113.04 -33.94 -60.25
CA ASN A 131 -111.74 -33.48 -60.76
C ASN A 131 -110.80 -33.02 -59.64
N PHE A 132 -111.34 -32.41 -58.58
CA PHE A 132 -110.55 -32.00 -57.43
C PHE A 132 -110.19 -33.17 -56.51
N ASP A 133 -111.06 -34.15 -56.34
CA ASP A 133 -110.74 -35.36 -55.58
C ASP A 133 -109.62 -36.17 -56.27
N LEU A 134 -109.65 -36.28 -57.61
CA LEU A 134 -108.52 -36.84 -58.37
C LEU A 134 -107.22 -36.04 -58.20
N ILE A 135 -107.29 -34.70 -58.12
CA ILE A 135 -106.11 -33.87 -57.86
C ILE A 135 -105.56 -34.10 -56.44
N LYS A 136 -106.42 -34.35 -55.44
CA LYS A 136 -105.95 -34.66 -54.08
C LYS A 136 -105.17 -35.96 -54.00
N GLU A 137 -105.53 -36.95 -54.83
CA GLU A 137 -104.87 -38.27 -54.88
C GLU A 137 -103.65 -38.29 -55.81
N ALA A 138 -103.55 -37.37 -56.77
CA ALA A 138 -102.50 -37.37 -57.78
C ALA A 138 -101.09 -36.92 -57.30
N TYR A 139 -100.98 -36.38 -56.09
CA TYR A 139 -99.74 -35.81 -55.57
C TYR A 139 -99.41 -36.35 -54.17
N GLU A 140 -98.12 -36.55 -53.88
CA GLU A 140 -97.64 -37.10 -52.59
C GLU A 140 -97.88 -36.16 -51.40
N PHE A 141 -98.07 -34.86 -51.65
CA PHE A 141 -98.31 -33.86 -50.62
C PHE A 141 -99.80 -33.62 -50.38
N LYS A 142 -100.14 -33.23 -49.15
CA LYS A 142 -101.52 -32.93 -48.75
C LYS A 142 -102.08 -31.78 -49.58
N THR A 143 -103.05 -32.06 -50.45
CA THR A 143 -103.74 -31.04 -51.25
C THR A 143 -105.13 -30.78 -50.69
N THR A 144 -105.46 -29.51 -50.44
CA THR A 144 -106.76 -29.09 -49.91
C THR A 144 -107.36 -28.07 -50.85
N VAL A 145 -108.65 -28.18 -51.17
CA VAL A 145 -109.36 -27.21 -52.02
C VAL A 145 -110.37 -26.47 -51.15
N THR A 146 -110.35 -25.13 -51.18
CA THR A 146 -111.19 -24.30 -50.30
C THR A 146 -111.54 -22.96 -50.95
N CYS A 147 -112.40 -22.16 -50.31
CA CYS A 147 -112.71 -20.79 -50.75
C CYS A 147 -112.01 -19.75 -49.84
N VAL A 148 -111.89 -18.51 -50.32
CA VAL A 148 -111.15 -17.42 -49.64
C VAL A 148 -111.59 -17.24 -48.18
N HIS A 149 -112.90 -17.19 -47.90
CA HIS A 149 -113.42 -16.98 -46.54
C HIS A 149 -113.13 -18.14 -45.57
N LYS A 150 -112.75 -19.31 -46.07
CA LYS A 150 -112.39 -20.49 -45.27
C LYS A 150 -110.87 -20.66 -45.09
N LEU A 151 -110.04 -19.79 -45.70
CA LEU A 151 -108.58 -19.83 -45.57
C LEU A 151 -108.09 -19.60 -44.14
N SER A 152 -108.83 -18.81 -43.34
CA SER A 152 -108.53 -18.53 -41.94
C SER A 152 -108.46 -19.79 -41.05
N LYS A 153 -109.03 -20.91 -41.50
CA LYS A 153 -108.91 -22.22 -40.82
C LYS A 153 -107.49 -22.79 -40.90
N TYR A 154 -106.75 -22.49 -41.96
CA TYR A 154 -105.44 -23.08 -42.24
C TYR A 154 -104.29 -22.12 -41.94
N ILE A 155 -104.51 -20.82 -42.15
CA ILE A 155 -103.52 -19.75 -41.97
C ILE A 155 -104.14 -18.65 -41.12
N ASP A 156 -103.37 -18.07 -40.21
CA ASP A 156 -103.83 -16.92 -39.40
C ASP A 156 -104.13 -15.72 -40.31
N VAL A 157 -105.20 -14.96 -40.01
CA VAL A 157 -105.59 -13.77 -40.77
C VAL A 157 -104.45 -12.75 -40.85
N THR A 158 -103.63 -12.64 -39.79
CA THR A 158 -102.46 -11.75 -39.72
C THR A 158 -101.28 -12.20 -40.59
N GLN A 159 -101.27 -13.46 -41.02
CA GLN A 159 -100.23 -14.06 -41.87
C GLN A 159 -100.71 -14.33 -43.30
N LEU A 160 -101.98 -14.02 -43.58
CA LEU A 160 -102.57 -14.19 -44.90
C LEU A 160 -102.47 -12.87 -45.68
N PRO A 161 -102.04 -12.88 -46.95
CA PRO A 161 -102.00 -11.65 -47.76
C PRO A 161 -103.35 -10.98 -47.88
N GLU A 162 -103.37 -9.64 -47.96
CA GLU A 162 -104.59 -8.84 -48.18
C GLU A 162 -105.40 -9.31 -49.39
N SER A 163 -104.73 -9.72 -50.48
CA SER A 163 -105.35 -10.24 -51.72
C SER A 163 -106.16 -11.55 -51.53
N LEU A 164 -105.91 -12.27 -50.43
CA LEU A 164 -106.55 -13.52 -50.06
C LEU A 164 -107.40 -13.39 -48.78
N GLY A 165 -107.75 -12.17 -48.37
CA GLY A 165 -108.66 -11.90 -47.26
C GLY A 165 -108.01 -11.85 -45.89
N GLY A 166 -106.69 -11.61 -45.81
CA GLY A 166 -105.97 -11.37 -44.56
C GLY A 166 -105.56 -9.91 -44.35
N THR A 167 -104.67 -9.69 -43.39
CA THR A 167 -104.11 -8.36 -43.05
C THR A 167 -102.59 -8.27 -43.25
N PHE A 168 -101.96 -9.29 -43.84
CA PHE A 168 -100.53 -9.25 -44.13
C PHE A 168 -100.27 -8.35 -45.34
N SER A 169 -99.63 -7.20 -45.08
CA SER A 169 -99.25 -6.26 -46.14
C SER A 169 -98.05 -6.78 -46.91
N TYR A 170 -98.23 -6.96 -48.23
CA TYR A 170 -97.17 -7.38 -49.14
C TYR A 170 -97.10 -6.44 -50.33
N ASP A 171 -95.98 -5.74 -50.45
CA ASP A 171 -95.66 -4.89 -51.60
C ASP A 171 -94.50 -5.52 -52.38
N VAL A 172 -94.80 -5.93 -53.62
CA VAL A 172 -93.85 -6.61 -54.49
C VAL A 172 -92.67 -5.70 -54.88
N GLN A 173 -92.87 -4.39 -55.04
CA GLN A 173 -91.81 -3.46 -55.42
C GLN A 173 -90.85 -3.22 -54.27
N LYS A 174 -91.39 -2.99 -53.06
CA LYS A 174 -90.57 -2.83 -51.84
C LYS A 174 -89.76 -4.10 -51.54
N TRP A 175 -90.37 -5.27 -51.70
CA TRP A 175 -89.69 -6.54 -51.50
C TRP A 175 -88.56 -6.77 -52.52
N ILE A 176 -88.81 -6.54 -53.82
CA ILE A 176 -87.78 -6.65 -54.87
C ILE A 176 -86.62 -5.71 -54.56
N HIS A 177 -86.91 -4.45 -54.24
CA HIS A 177 -85.88 -3.44 -53.99
C HIS A 177 -84.98 -3.81 -52.79
N LEU A 178 -85.58 -4.17 -51.66
CA LEU A 178 -84.85 -4.60 -50.47
C LEU A 178 -84.00 -5.85 -50.75
N ARG A 179 -84.56 -6.81 -51.49
CA ARG A 179 -83.87 -8.05 -51.84
C ARG A 179 -82.68 -7.82 -52.77
N GLU A 180 -82.82 -6.92 -53.75
CA GLU A 180 -81.74 -6.48 -54.64
C GLU A 180 -80.60 -5.85 -53.85
N ARG A 181 -80.91 -4.93 -52.93
CA ARG A 181 -79.90 -4.29 -52.07
C ARG A 181 -79.16 -5.33 -51.23
N TYR A 182 -79.88 -6.28 -50.61
CA TYR A 182 -79.29 -7.35 -49.81
C TYR A 182 -78.36 -8.26 -50.63
N GLU A 183 -78.84 -8.84 -51.73
CA GLU A 183 -78.04 -9.76 -52.54
C GLU A 183 -76.79 -9.06 -53.11
N ASN A 184 -76.94 -7.82 -53.57
CA ASN A 184 -75.81 -7.01 -54.05
C ASN A 184 -74.78 -6.73 -52.94
N PHE A 185 -75.23 -6.37 -51.73
CA PHE A 185 -74.33 -6.15 -50.60
C PHE A 185 -73.57 -7.43 -50.22
N VAL A 186 -74.27 -8.57 -50.09
CA VAL A 186 -73.65 -9.84 -49.70
C VAL A 186 -72.56 -10.26 -50.70
N VAL A 187 -72.81 -10.10 -52.00
CA VAL A 187 -71.83 -10.40 -53.05
C VAL A 187 -70.62 -9.46 -52.95
N LYS A 188 -70.86 -8.14 -52.85
CA LYS A 188 -69.79 -7.14 -52.75
C LYS A 188 -68.93 -7.32 -51.49
N ALA A 189 -69.56 -7.47 -50.32
CA ALA A 189 -68.89 -7.67 -49.05
C ALA A 189 -68.06 -8.96 -49.03
N SER A 190 -68.62 -10.08 -49.50
CA SER A 190 -67.91 -11.37 -49.54
C SER A 190 -66.71 -11.34 -50.48
N SER A 191 -66.86 -10.71 -51.66
CA SER A 191 -65.77 -10.55 -52.63
C SER A 191 -64.65 -9.68 -52.09
N TRP A 192 -64.97 -8.57 -51.41
CA TRP A 192 -63.98 -7.70 -50.77
C TRP A 192 -63.20 -8.46 -49.69
N ILE A 193 -63.87 -9.15 -48.77
CA ILE A 193 -63.21 -9.93 -47.69
C ILE A 193 -62.25 -10.97 -48.27
N GLN A 194 -62.67 -11.71 -49.30
CA GLN A 194 -61.82 -12.73 -49.93
C GLN A 194 -60.59 -12.13 -50.61
N THR A 195 -60.76 -11.00 -51.29
CA THR A 195 -59.67 -10.31 -51.99
C THR A 195 -58.68 -9.72 -50.98
N ALA A 196 -59.17 -9.04 -49.95
CA ALA A 196 -58.33 -8.49 -48.87
C ALA A 196 -57.50 -9.59 -48.18
N ARG A 197 -58.10 -10.74 -47.84
CA ARG A 197 -57.37 -11.89 -47.27
C ARG A 197 -56.36 -12.54 -48.23
N ARG A 198 -56.57 -12.45 -49.54
CA ARG A 198 -55.59 -12.94 -50.54
C ARG A 198 -54.38 -12.02 -50.63
N HIS A 199 -54.60 -10.71 -50.62
CA HIS A 199 -53.51 -9.73 -50.59
C HIS A 199 -52.68 -9.85 -49.31
N GLU A 200 -53.32 -10.08 -48.16
CA GLU A 200 -52.63 -10.35 -46.89
C GLU A 200 -51.70 -11.57 -46.98
N LYS A 201 -52.17 -12.68 -47.57
CA LYS A 201 -51.35 -13.90 -47.75
C LYS A 201 -50.24 -13.72 -48.78
N ALA A 202 -50.50 -12.99 -49.87
CA ALA A 202 -49.51 -12.73 -50.91
C ALA A 202 -48.38 -11.80 -50.42
N ALA A 203 -48.67 -10.85 -49.51
CA ALA A 203 -47.66 -9.99 -48.90
C ALA A 203 -46.69 -10.74 -47.96
N LEU A 204 -47.08 -11.92 -47.47
CA LEU A 204 -46.26 -12.76 -46.57
C LEU A 204 -45.37 -13.78 -47.33
N SER A 205 -45.59 -14.00 -48.62
CA SER A 205 -44.73 -14.83 -49.46
C SER A 205 -44.05 -13.95 -50.50
N GLU A 206 -42.72 -13.82 -50.47
CA GLU A 206 -41.91 -13.05 -51.44
C GLU A 206 -41.96 -13.64 -52.87
N SER A 207 -43.13 -13.70 -53.48
CA SER A 207 -43.33 -14.05 -54.89
C SER A 207 -44.35 -13.09 -55.48
N ALA A 208 -43.82 -11.96 -55.98
CA ALA A 208 -44.57 -10.96 -56.70
C ALA A 208 -44.91 -11.50 -58.10
N VAL A 209 -46.17 -11.90 -58.31
CA VAL A 209 -46.78 -11.91 -59.64
C VAL A 209 -47.90 -10.89 -59.64
N SER A 210 -47.65 -9.81 -60.39
CA SER A 210 -48.57 -8.73 -60.66
C SER A 210 -49.90 -9.27 -61.20
N THR A 211 -50.97 -9.06 -60.46
CA THR A 211 -52.33 -9.09 -60.99
C THR A 211 -52.97 -7.74 -60.72
N ASP A 212 -53.50 -7.13 -61.78
CA ASP A 212 -53.98 -5.75 -61.86
C ASP A 212 -54.80 -5.28 -60.64
N PRO A 213 -54.47 -4.11 -60.05
CA PRO A 213 -55.13 -3.60 -58.83
C PRO A 213 -56.52 -2.96 -59.05
N HIS A 214 -57.15 -3.15 -60.22
CA HIS A 214 -58.32 -2.35 -60.64
C HIS A 214 -59.65 -3.09 -60.81
N LYS A 215 -59.92 -4.16 -60.02
CA LYS A 215 -61.26 -4.79 -59.98
C LYS A 215 -61.87 -4.97 -58.59
N THR A 216 -61.65 -4.02 -57.67
CA THR A 216 -62.45 -3.94 -56.43
C THR A 216 -63.02 -2.53 -56.28
N ILE A 217 -64.21 -2.31 -56.85
CA ILE A 217 -64.83 -0.98 -57.08
C ILE A 217 -65.36 -0.30 -55.79
N VAL A 218 -65.21 -0.90 -54.60
CA VAL A 218 -65.87 -0.37 -53.38
C VAL A 218 -64.90 -0.28 -52.20
N ALA A 219 -64.76 0.94 -51.68
CA ALA A 219 -64.01 1.23 -50.46
C ALA A 219 -64.66 0.53 -49.24
N PRO A 220 -63.87 0.04 -48.25
CA PRO A 220 -64.40 -0.63 -47.07
C PRO A 220 -65.38 0.26 -46.29
N GLU A 221 -65.13 1.56 -46.20
CA GLU A 221 -66.03 2.52 -45.54
C GLU A 221 -67.38 2.61 -46.26
N ALA A 222 -67.35 2.55 -47.59
CA ALA A 222 -68.57 2.54 -48.40
C ALA A 222 -69.35 1.23 -48.22
N LEU A 223 -68.67 0.07 -48.04
CA LEU A 223 -69.33 -1.19 -47.72
C LEU A 223 -69.89 -1.19 -46.29
N LEU A 224 -69.14 -0.67 -45.31
CA LEU A 224 -69.60 -0.56 -43.93
C LEU A 224 -70.85 0.33 -43.83
N LYS A 225 -70.84 1.46 -44.52
CA LYS A 225 -72.00 2.37 -44.61
C LYS A 225 -73.18 1.70 -45.33
N GLN A 226 -72.97 1.10 -46.50
CA GLN A 226 -74.02 0.40 -47.25
C GLN A 226 -74.65 -0.75 -46.45
N GLY A 227 -73.83 -1.52 -45.71
CA GLY A 227 -74.32 -2.61 -44.88
C GLY A 227 -75.04 -2.12 -43.62
N GLY A 228 -74.60 -1.01 -43.03
CA GLY A 228 -75.31 -0.35 -41.92
C GLY A 228 -76.70 0.14 -42.33
N GLU A 229 -76.79 0.90 -43.43
CA GLU A 229 -78.07 1.37 -43.98
C GLU A 229 -79.01 0.21 -44.37
N LEU A 230 -78.46 -0.88 -44.91
CA LEU A 230 -79.22 -2.09 -45.23
C LEU A 230 -79.70 -2.82 -43.97
N LEU A 231 -78.92 -2.81 -42.89
CA LEU A 231 -79.28 -3.44 -41.62
C LEU A 231 -80.45 -2.68 -40.96
N ASP A 232 -80.39 -1.35 -40.98
CA ASP A 232 -81.47 -0.48 -40.49
C ASP A 232 -82.78 -0.69 -41.28
N GLU A 233 -82.69 -0.92 -42.59
CA GLU A 233 -83.85 -1.19 -43.45
C GLU A 233 -84.42 -2.62 -43.26
N LEU A 234 -83.57 -3.61 -42.98
CA LEU A 234 -83.99 -4.98 -42.66
C LEU A 234 -84.63 -5.09 -41.26
N MET A 235 -84.23 -4.19 -40.34
CA MET A 235 -84.68 -4.14 -38.95
C MET A 235 -85.07 -2.71 -38.54
N PRO A 236 -86.21 -2.18 -39.03
CA PRO A 236 -86.65 -0.84 -38.68
C PRO A 236 -86.96 -0.73 -37.17
N ALA A 237 -86.49 0.36 -36.54
CA ALA A 237 -86.56 0.57 -35.09
C ALA A 237 -87.99 0.63 -34.50
N ASP A 238 -89.00 0.91 -35.33
CA ASP A 238 -90.40 1.11 -34.89
C ASP A 238 -91.25 -0.17 -34.81
N ALA A 239 -90.66 -1.37 -34.92
CA ALA A 239 -91.37 -2.65 -34.83
C ALA A 239 -91.78 -3.00 -33.38
N THR A 240 -92.61 -2.17 -32.75
CA THR A 240 -93.17 -2.37 -31.39
C THR A 240 -94.55 -3.03 -31.37
N SER A 241 -95.12 -3.40 -32.53
CA SER A 241 -96.37 -4.17 -32.60
C SER A 241 -96.15 -5.64 -32.91
N PHE A 242 -96.84 -6.51 -32.18
CA PHE A 242 -96.92 -7.98 -32.25
C PHE A 242 -97.41 -8.55 -33.62
N SER A 243 -97.29 -7.79 -34.71
CA SER A 243 -97.69 -8.12 -36.06
C SER A 243 -96.45 -8.36 -36.92
N SER A 244 -96.09 -9.63 -37.09
CA SER A 244 -95.17 -10.14 -38.11
C SER A 244 -93.68 -9.77 -38.01
N ARG A 245 -92.94 -10.42 -37.10
CA ARG A 245 -91.49 -10.66 -37.26
C ARG A 245 -91.27 -11.53 -38.52
N ASN A 246 -90.89 -10.93 -39.65
CA ASN A 246 -90.46 -11.70 -40.81
C ASN A 246 -89.10 -12.35 -40.50
N SER A 247 -89.07 -13.67 -40.22
CA SER A 247 -87.83 -14.36 -39.85
C SER A 247 -86.80 -14.37 -40.99
N ASP A 248 -87.23 -14.17 -42.24
CA ASP A 248 -86.36 -14.08 -43.40
C ASP A 248 -85.54 -12.78 -43.37
N CYS A 249 -86.15 -11.67 -42.94
CA CYS A 249 -85.44 -10.40 -42.72
C CYS A 249 -84.43 -10.50 -41.56
N ASN A 250 -84.80 -11.19 -40.47
CA ASN A 250 -83.90 -11.41 -39.34
C ASN A 250 -82.65 -12.23 -39.74
N SER A 251 -82.85 -13.30 -40.53
CA SER A 251 -81.74 -14.12 -41.01
C SER A 251 -80.82 -13.33 -41.96
N ALA A 252 -81.40 -12.50 -42.83
CA ALA A 252 -80.66 -11.59 -43.69
C ALA A 252 -79.85 -10.56 -42.87
N ALA A 253 -80.45 -9.94 -41.84
CA ALA A 253 -79.81 -8.98 -40.95
C ALA A 253 -78.59 -9.58 -40.22
N GLN A 254 -78.73 -10.77 -39.64
CA GLN A 254 -77.62 -11.49 -39.00
C GLN A 254 -76.46 -11.76 -39.97
N LYS A 255 -76.78 -12.09 -41.22
CA LYS A 255 -75.76 -12.31 -42.25
C LYS A 255 -75.02 -11.02 -42.61
N VAL A 256 -75.73 -9.90 -42.71
CA VAL A 256 -75.15 -8.57 -42.95
C VAL A 256 -74.24 -8.17 -41.79
N GLU A 257 -74.71 -8.30 -40.55
CA GLU A 257 -73.93 -7.99 -39.34
C GLU A 257 -72.64 -8.83 -39.25
N SER A 258 -72.73 -10.13 -39.55
CA SER A 258 -71.55 -11.02 -39.61
C SER A 258 -70.53 -10.57 -40.65
N LEU A 259 -70.98 -10.10 -41.82
CA LEU A 259 -70.09 -9.61 -42.88
C LEU A 259 -69.46 -8.27 -42.49
N LEU A 260 -70.21 -7.34 -41.90
CA LEU A 260 -69.70 -6.06 -41.38
C LEU A 260 -68.59 -6.28 -40.34
N LYS A 261 -68.81 -7.22 -39.40
CA LYS A 261 -67.79 -7.57 -38.40
C LYS A 261 -66.53 -8.15 -39.04
N GLN A 262 -66.67 -8.99 -40.06
CA GLN A 262 -65.52 -9.54 -40.78
C GLN A 262 -64.75 -8.48 -41.58
N ILE A 263 -65.42 -7.49 -42.16
CA ILE A 263 -64.77 -6.37 -42.86
C ILE A 263 -63.89 -5.59 -41.89
N LYS A 264 -64.42 -5.18 -40.73
CA LYS A 264 -63.66 -4.45 -39.70
C LYS A 264 -62.42 -5.22 -39.22
N ASN A 265 -62.58 -6.51 -38.94
CA ASN A 265 -61.45 -7.33 -38.46
C ASN A 265 -60.31 -7.44 -39.49
N VAL A 266 -60.63 -7.51 -40.78
CA VAL A 266 -59.61 -7.61 -41.86
C VAL A 266 -58.91 -6.27 -42.08
N GLU A 267 -59.61 -5.16 -41.89
CA GLU A 267 -59.06 -3.80 -42.00
C GLU A 267 -58.07 -3.47 -40.87
N GLU A 268 -58.36 -3.87 -39.63
CA GLU A 268 -57.52 -3.55 -38.46
C GLU A 268 -56.27 -4.45 -38.35
N ALA A 269 -56.31 -5.69 -38.88
CA ALA A 269 -55.24 -6.69 -38.76
C ALA A 269 -53.81 -6.22 -39.12
N PRO A 270 -53.54 -5.53 -40.24
CA PRO A 270 -52.18 -5.13 -40.61
C PRO A 270 -51.54 -4.13 -39.64
N ALA A 271 -52.32 -3.19 -39.08
CA ALA A 271 -51.80 -2.20 -38.13
C ALA A 271 -51.36 -2.86 -36.80
N LEU A 272 -52.05 -3.92 -36.39
CA LEU A 272 -51.75 -4.68 -35.16
C LEU A 272 -50.51 -5.54 -35.34
N GLU A 273 -50.36 -6.19 -36.50
CA GLU A 273 -49.16 -6.99 -36.78
C GLU A 273 -47.92 -6.12 -36.96
N ALA A 274 -48.04 -4.93 -37.57
CA ALA A 274 -46.94 -3.97 -37.66
C ALA A 274 -46.44 -3.53 -36.27
N LYS A 275 -47.35 -3.25 -35.32
CA LYS A 275 -46.99 -2.95 -33.93
C LYS A 275 -46.27 -4.12 -33.23
N ARG A 276 -46.75 -5.36 -33.43
CA ARG A 276 -46.10 -6.56 -32.88
C ARG A 276 -44.73 -6.83 -33.51
N ALA A 277 -44.60 -6.66 -34.82
CA ALA A 277 -43.34 -6.81 -35.53
C ALA A 277 -42.29 -5.79 -35.03
N HIS A 278 -42.70 -4.52 -34.83
CA HIS A 278 -41.85 -3.50 -34.23
C HIS A 278 -41.41 -3.87 -32.81
N GLN A 279 -42.33 -4.34 -31.97
CA GLN A 279 -42.01 -4.80 -30.61
C GLN A 279 -41.05 -6.00 -30.60
N ARG A 280 -41.23 -6.97 -31.49
CA ARG A 280 -40.31 -8.12 -31.65
C ARG A 280 -38.93 -7.67 -32.13
N ALA A 281 -38.86 -6.75 -33.08
CA ALA A 281 -37.59 -6.20 -33.59
C ALA A 281 -36.83 -5.45 -32.50
N SER A 282 -37.52 -4.61 -31.72
CA SER A 282 -36.95 -3.91 -30.56
C SER A 282 -36.41 -4.90 -29.53
N TYR A 283 -37.20 -5.91 -29.14
CA TYR A 283 -36.77 -6.94 -28.19
C TYR A 283 -35.55 -7.73 -28.70
N LYS A 284 -35.52 -8.08 -29.99
CA LYS A 284 -34.37 -8.77 -30.61
C LYS A 284 -33.10 -7.90 -30.56
N ALA A 285 -33.22 -6.59 -30.82
CA ALA A 285 -32.09 -5.68 -30.73
C ALA A 285 -31.57 -5.57 -29.28
N SER A 286 -32.47 -5.46 -28.30
CA SER A 286 -32.13 -5.46 -26.87
C SER A 286 -31.42 -6.73 -26.43
N MET A 287 -31.90 -7.91 -26.85
CA MET A 287 -31.27 -9.19 -26.52
C MET A 287 -29.87 -9.30 -27.10
N LYS A 288 -29.66 -8.82 -28.33
CA LYS A 288 -28.34 -8.80 -28.96
C LYS A 288 -27.33 -7.98 -28.14
N LEU A 289 -27.73 -6.84 -27.58
CA LEU A 289 -26.84 -6.00 -26.77
C LEU A 289 -26.43 -6.70 -25.46
N ILE A 290 -27.35 -7.45 -24.84
CA ILE A 290 -27.06 -8.27 -23.66
C ILE A 290 -26.12 -9.45 -24.02
N ASP A 291 -26.34 -10.10 -25.16
CA ASP A 291 -25.49 -11.18 -25.64
C ASP A 291 -24.06 -10.69 -25.97
N ASP A 292 -23.93 -9.54 -26.61
CA ASP A 292 -22.65 -8.89 -26.94
C ASP A 292 -21.88 -8.54 -25.64
N HIS A 293 -22.57 -7.98 -24.63
CA HIS A 293 -22.01 -7.73 -23.30
C HIS A 293 -21.53 -9.02 -22.63
N ALA A 294 -22.37 -10.06 -22.60
CA ALA A 294 -22.02 -11.34 -22.01
C ALA A 294 -20.84 -12.01 -22.74
N GLN A 295 -20.71 -11.83 -24.05
CA GLN A 295 -19.56 -12.31 -24.83
C GLN A 295 -18.28 -11.56 -24.48
N GLY A 296 -18.36 -10.24 -24.28
CA GLY A 296 -17.24 -9.42 -23.80
C GLY A 296 -16.72 -9.90 -22.44
N ILE A 297 -17.63 -10.12 -21.47
CA ILE A 297 -17.28 -10.69 -20.16
C ILE A 297 -16.58 -12.06 -20.33
N ARG A 298 -17.16 -12.98 -21.11
CA ARG A 298 -16.57 -14.32 -21.30
C ARG A 298 -15.16 -14.26 -21.87
N SER A 299 -14.94 -13.43 -22.90
CA SER A 299 -13.63 -13.29 -23.54
C SER A 299 -12.57 -12.77 -22.56
N LEU A 300 -12.91 -11.75 -21.76
CA LEU A 300 -11.98 -11.16 -20.80
C LEU A 300 -11.65 -12.14 -19.67
N VAL A 301 -12.67 -12.81 -19.13
CA VAL A 301 -12.51 -13.83 -18.08
C VAL A 301 -11.70 -15.03 -18.57
N GLU A 302 -11.93 -15.48 -19.81
CA GLU A 302 -11.16 -16.57 -20.43
C GLU A 302 -9.69 -16.18 -20.61
N TRP A 303 -9.41 -14.92 -20.97
CA TRP A 303 -8.04 -14.44 -21.04
C TRP A 303 -7.38 -14.41 -19.66
N ILE A 304 -8.06 -13.87 -18.64
CA ILE A 304 -7.55 -13.78 -17.26
C ILE A 304 -7.20 -15.17 -16.73
N PHE A 305 -8.13 -16.13 -16.81
CA PHE A 305 -7.89 -17.50 -16.34
C PHE A 305 -7.01 -18.34 -17.26
N GLY A 306 -6.85 -17.94 -18.52
CA GLY A 306 -6.09 -18.64 -19.53
C GLY A 306 -4.68 -18.09 -19.67
N ALA A 307 -4.50 -17.14 -20.61
CA ALA A 307 -3.19 -16.60 -20.97
C ALA A 307 -2.59 -15.74 -19.85
N GLY A 308 -3.42 -14.91 -19.19
CA GLY A 308 -3.00 -14.03 -18.10
C GLY A 308 -2.43 -14.81 -16.92
N GLU A 309 -3.18 -15.80 -16.42
CA GLU A 309 -2.73 -16.66 -15.30
C GLU A 309 -1.45 -17.44 -15.66
N LYS A 310 -1.36 -18.01 -16.87
CA LYS A 310 -0.15 -18.73 -17.31
C LYS A 310 1.08 -17.83 -17.34
N TRP A 311 0.95 -16.62 -17.88
CA TRP A 311 2.07 -15.67 -17.90
C TRP A 311 2.47 -15.26 -16.48
N LEU A 312 1.50 -14.95 -15.62
CA LEU A 312 1.77 -14.64 -14.21
C LEU A 312 2.45 -15.80 -13.47
N LEU A 313 2.14 -17.05 -13.81
CA LEU A 313 2.81 -18.23 -13.23
C LEU A 313 4.25 -18.40 -13.72
N THR A 314 4.62 -17.91 -14.89
CA THR A 314 6.03 -17.95 -15.34
C THR A 314 6.92 -16.96 -14.60
N LEU A 315 6.36 -15.90 -14.01
CA LEU A 315 7.11 -14.84 -13.35
C LEU A 315 7.11 -15.03 -11.81
N HIS A 316 7.70 -16.13 -11.33
CA HIS A 316 7.78 -16.46 -9.90
C HIS A 316 9.22 -16.65 -9.40
N GLU A 317 10.20 -16.21 -10.18
CA GLU A 317 11.61 -16.33 -9.83
C GLU A 317 12.08 -15.12 -9.00
N VAL A 318 13.09 -15.33 -8.16
CA VAL A 318 13.83 -14.27 -7.47
C VAL A 318 15.19 -14.17 -8.16
N GLY A 319 15.59 -12.97 -8.56
CA GLY A 319 16.85 -12.78 -9.28
C GLY A 319 18.04 -13.21 -8.41
N GLU A 320 19.07 -13.78 -9.03
CA GLU A 320 20.33 -14.17 -8.37
C GLU A 320 21.37 -13.05 -8.34
N SER A 321 21.15 -12.00 -9.16
CA SER A 321 21.99 -10.81 -9.26
C SER A 321 21.15 -9.54 -9.47
N ILE A 322 21.79 -8.36 -9.36
CA ILE A 322 21.15 -7.07 -9.68
C ILE A 322 20.61 -7.06 -11.10
N ASP A 323 21.34 -7.61 -12.06
CA ASP A 323 20.96 -7.57 -13.48
C ASP A 323 19.82 -8.54 -13.78
N ASP A 324 19.85 -9.74 -13.20
CA ASP A 324 18.76 -10.71 -13.32
C ASP A 324 17.47 -10.17 -12.69
N ALA A 325 17.56 -9.59 -11.50
CA ALA A 325 16.43 -8.98 -10.82
C ALA A 325 15.85 -7.80 -11.62
N LYS A 326 16.70 -6.95 -12.23
CA LYS A 326 16.24 -5.89 -13.14
C LYS A 326 15.57 -6.44 -14.39
N GLN A 327 16.04 -7.57 -14.91
CA GLN A 327 15.42 -8.20 -16.07
C GLN A 327 14.02 -8.73 -15.71
N LEU A 328 13.87 -9.41 -14.57
CA LEU A 328 12.56 -9.83 -14.05
C LEU A 328 11.61 -8.65 -13.87
N VAL A 329 12.08 -7.52 -13.34
CA VAL A 329 11.27 -6.29 -13.23
C VAL A 329 10.77 -5.82 -14.59
N LYS A 330 11.59 -5.86 -15.65
CA LYS A 330 11.13 -5.49 -17.00
C LYS A 330 10.03 -6.42 -17.50
N ASP A 331 10.13 -7.71 -17.23
CA ASP A 331 9.14 -8.69 -17.65
C ASP A 331 7.82 -8.50 -16.88
N HIS A 332 7.88 -8.20 -15.57
CA HIS A 332 6.71 -7.81 -14.79
C HIS A 332 6.05 -6.51 -15.28
N VAL A 333 6.83 -5.51 -15.69
CA VAL A 333 6.28 -4.25 -16.25
C VAL A 333 5.50 -4.51 -17.55
N GLN A 334 5.92 -5.46 -18.37
CA GLN A 334 5.16 -5.85 -19.57
C GLN A 334 3.81 -6.47 -19.21
N LEU A 335 3.77 -7.37 -18.23
CA LEU A 335 2.53 -7.97 -17.76
C LEU A 335 1.62 -6.94 -17.07
N GLU A 336 2.17 -6.01 -16.29
CA GLU A 336 1.43 -4.92 -15.67
C GLU A 336 0.74 -4.04 -16.72
N ALA A 337 1.43 -3.68 -17.80
CA ALA A 337 0.84 -2.92 -18.89
C ALA A 337 -0.38 -3.64 -19.51
N LYS A 338 -0.30 -4.96 -19.66
CA LYS A 338 -1.42 -5.80 -20.14
C LYS A 338 -2.53 -5.95 -19.09
N SER A 339 -2.17 -6.07 -17.82
CA SER A 339 -3.14 -6.10 -16.72
C SER A 339 -3.94 -4.82 -16.63
N LYS A 340 -3.31 -3.67 -16.88
CA LYS A 340 -3.98 -2.37 -16.93
C LYS A 340 -5.00 -2.29 -18.06
N GLU A 341 -4.63 -2.74 -19.26
CA GLU A 341 -5.56 -2.84 -20.40
C GLU A 341 -6.78 -3.71 -20.07
N VAL A 342 -6.57 -4.82 -19.35
CA VAL A 342 -7.63 -5.72 -18.89
C VAL A 342 -8.53 -5.07 -17.84
N SER A 343 -7.96 -4.27 -16.93
CA SER A 343 -8.74 -3.48 -15.97
C SER A 343 -9.59 -2.43 -16.69
N ASP A 344 -9.02 -1.69 -17.62
CA ASP A 344 -9.74 -0.68 -18.41
C ASP A 344 -10.91 -1.32 -19.18
N GLN A 345 -10.69 -2.50 -19.79
CA GLN A 345 -11.75 -3.28 -20.46
C GLN A 345 -12.84 -3.78 -19.49
N ALA A 346 -12.46 -4.17 -18.27
CA ALA A 346 -13.41 -4.58 -17.25
C ALA A 346 -14.32 -3.42 -16.82
N ASP A 347 -13.74 -2.23 -16.65
CA ASP A 347 -14.47 -1.01 -16.29
C ASP A 347 -15.45 -0.59 -17.41
N GLU A 348 -15.02 -0.64 -18.67
CA GLU A 348 -15.89 -0.39 -19.82
C GLU A 348 -17.09 -1.35 -19.87
N LEU A 349 -16.87 -2.64 -19.60
CA LEU A 349 -17.93 -3.66 -19.53
C LEU A 349 -18.85 -3.46 -18.31
N CYS A 350 -18.32 -2.96 -17.19
CA CYS A 350 -19.11 -2.61 -16.02
C CYS A 350 -20.00 -1.38 -16.28
N GLU A 351 -19.48 -0.37 -16.97
CA GLU A 351 -20.26 0.80 -17.42
C GLU A 351 -21.30 0.44 -18.47
N MET A 352 -21.00 -0.51 -19.37
CA MET A 352 -21.98 -1.09 -20.28
C MET A 352 -23.10 -1.82 -19.50
N ALA A 353 -22.75 -2.58 -18.46
CA ALA A 353 -23.75 -3.23 -17.60
C ALA A 353 -24.67 -2.21 -16.92
N ASN A 354 -24.13 -1.10 -16.39
CA ASN A 354 -24.93 -0.02 -15.78
C ASN A 354 -25.96 0.55 -16.77
N ARG A 355 -25.55 0.82 -18.02
CA ARG A 355 -26.45 1.29 -19.08
C ARG A 355 -27.53 0.26 -19.42
N LEU A 356 -27.14 -1.01 -19.55
CA LEU A 356 -28.07 -2.12 -19.80
C LEU A 356 -29.08 -2.33 -18.67
N ILE A 357 -28.68 -2.13 -17.42
CA ILE A 357 -29.56 -2.21 -16.25
C ILE A 357 -30.63 -1.11 -16.30
N ALA A 358 -30.23 0.12 -16.66
CA ALA A 358 -31.15 1.25 -16.81
C ALA A 358 -32.14 1.03 -17.97
N GLU A 359 -31.68 0.45 -19.08
CA GLU A 359 -32.50 0.21 -20.27
C GLU A 359 -33.40 -1.04 -20.14
N PHE A 360 -32.94 -2.07 -19.42
CA PHE A 360 -33.64 -3.37 -19.30
C PHE A 360 -33.80 -3.83 -17.83
N PRO A 361 -34.73 -3.22 -17.05
CA PRO A 361 -34.90 -3.53 -15.63
C PRO A 361 -35.18 -5.00 -15.31
N SER A 362 -35.78 -5.76 -16.24
CA SER A 362 -36.05 -7.20 -16.07
C SER A 362 -34.79 -8.06 -15.97
N HIS A 363 -33.64 -7.56 -16.46
CA HIS A 363 -32.35 -8.28 -16.43
C HIS A 363 -31.39 -7.71 -15.38
N ALA A 364 -31.83 -6.73 -14.58
CA ALA A 364 -30.97 -5.96 -13.67
C ALA A 364 -30.18 -6.86 -12.70
N ILE A 365 -30.84 -7.87 -12.11
CA ILE A 365 -30.21 -8.77 -11.13
C ILE A 365 -29.08 -9.58 -11.76
N THR A 366 -29.30 -10.13 -12.96
CA THR A 366 -28.29 -10.94 -13.66
C THR A 366 -27.12 -10.08 -14.11
N LEU A 367 -27.40 -8.88 -14.64
CA LEU A 367 -26.37 -7.94 -15.08
C LEU A 367 -25.53 -7.46 -13.90
N GLU A 368 -26.14 -7.07 -12.78
CA GLU A 368 -25.41 -6.62 -11.59
C GLU A 368 -24.52 -7.73 -11.02
N LYS A 369 -25.03 -8.97 -10.98
CA LYS A 369 -24.23 -10.13 -10.57
C LYS A 369 -23.04 -10.34 -11.50
N SER A 370 -23.24 -10.30 -12.82
CA SER A 370 -22.17 -10.51 -13.80
C SER A 370 -21.09 -9.40 -13.73
N LYS A 371 -21.52 -8.15 -13.52
CA LYS A 371 -20.67 -6.99 -13.32
C LYS A 371 -19.81 -7.14 -12.07
N GLN A 372 -20.42 -7.48 -10.91
CA GLN A 372 -19.67 -7.67 -9.68
C GLN A 372 -18.66 -8.82 -9.78
N GLN A 373 -19.04 -9.92 -10.45
CA GLN A 373 -18.15 -11.05 -10.69
C GLN A 373 -16.95 -10.64 -11.55
N LEU A 374 -17.18 -9.91 -12.65
CA LEU A 374 -16.09 -9.44 -13.51
C LEU A 374 -15.14 -8.52 -12.75
N HIS A 375 -15.69 -7.50 -12.06
CA HIS A 375 -14.90 -6.56 -11.27
C HIS A 375 -14.00 -7.29 -10.27
N ASN A 376 -14.55 -8.23 -9.50
CA ASN A 376 -13.77 -8.98 -8.52
C ASN A 376 -12.66 -9.83 -9.15
N VAL A 377 -12.93 -10.47 -10.30
CA VAL A 377 -11.94 -11.31 -10.99
C VAL A 377 -10.79 -10.47 -11.56
N ALA A 378 -11.12 -9.32 -12.18
CA ALA A 378 -10.14 -8.39 -12.74
C ALA A 378 -9.29 -7.74 -11.65
N ASP A 379 -9.91 -7.25 -10.58
CA ASP A 379 -9.21 -6.60 -9.45
C ASP A 379 -8.27 -7.58 -8.73
N THR A 380 -8.74 -8.81 -8.48
CA THR A 380 -7.89 -9.86 -7.89
C THR A 380 -6.69 -10.20 -8.77
N PHE A 381 -6.89 -10.26 -10.09
CA PHE A 381 -5.79 -10.51 -11.02
C PHE A 381 -4.77 -9.36 -11.01
N CYS A 382 -5.23 -8.11 -11.11
CA CYS A 382 -4.37 -6.92 -11.10
C CYS A 382 -3.56 -6.81 -9.80
N SER A 383 -4.20 -7.01 -8.65
CA SER A 383 -3.54 -6.99 -7.34
C SER A 383 -2.40 -8.01 -7.24
N ARG A 384 -2.55 -9.19 -7.87
CA ARG A 384 -1.51 -10.24 -7.90
C ARG A 384 -0.36 -9.88 -8.83
N VAL A 385 -0.65 -9.29 -9.99
CA VAL A 385 0.38 -8.75 -10.91
C VAL A 385 1.22 -7.69 -10.21
N GLU A 386 0.58 -6.75 -9.51
CA GLU A 386 1.26 -5.71 -8.75
C GLU A 386 2.10 -6.28 -7.61
N ARG A 387 1.57 -7.26 -6.87
CA ARG A 387 2.31 -7.94 -5.79
C ARG A 387 3.59 -8.59 -6.31
N GLN A 388 3.52 -9.37 -7.39
CA GLN A 388 4.71 -10.00 -7.94
C GLN A 388 5.73 -8.98 -8.47
N LYS A 389 5.27 -7.90 -9.09
CA LYS A 389 6.16 -6.79 -9.49
C LYS A 389 6.89 -6.21 -8.26
N ARG A 390 6.19 -6.01 -7.14
CA ARG A 390 6.81 -5.55 -5.88
C ARG A 390 7.88 -6.53 -5.39
N ILE A 391 7.63 -7.84 -5.44
CA ILE A 391 8.61 -8.89 -5.09
C ILE A 391 9.88 -8.76 -5.97
N ALA A 392 9.73 -8.63 -7.29
CA ALA A 392 10.87 -8.45 -8.18
C ALA A 392 11.65 -7.15 -7.90
N MET A 393 10.95 -6.06 -7.57
CA MET A 393 11.58 -4.80 -7.16
C MET A 393 12.32 -4.92 -5.83
N GLN A 394 11.78 -5.66 -4.87
CA GLN A 394 12.46 -5.96 -3.60
C GLN A 394 13.72 -6.78 -3.83
N SER A 395 13.72 -7.73 -4.77
CA SER A 395 14.93 -8.46 -5.18
C SER A 395 16.02 -7.52 -5.69
N VAL A 396 15.68 -6.52 -6.53
CA VAL A 396 16.64 -5.50 -6.99
C VAL A 396 17.20 -4.71 -5.81
N SER A 397 16.34 -4.24 -4.91
CA SER A 397 16.74 -3.46 -3.73
C SER A 397 17.67 -4.27 -2.82
N PHE A 398 17.35 -5.55 -2.58
CA PHE A 398 18.16 -6.46 -1.78
C PHE A 398 19.58 -6.62 -2.36
N HIS A 399 19.68 -6.88 -3.66
CA HIS A 399 20.98 -7.03 -4.33
C HIS A 399 21.78 -5.72 -4.41
N GLN A 400 21.12 -4.57 -4.50
CA GLN A 400 21.78 -3.26 -4.39
C GLN A 400 22.38 -3.04 -3.00
N MET A 401 21.65 -3.41 -1.93
CA MET A 401 22.16 -3.34 -0.56
C MET A 401 23.32 -4.33 -0.32
N LEU A 402 23.27 -5.54 -0.91
CA LEU A 402 24.40 -6.48 -0.88
C LEU A 402 25.66 -5.90 -1.53
N ALA A 403 25.51 -5.25 -2.68
CA ALA A 403 26.62 -4.60 -3.38
C ALA A 403 27.20 -3.44 -2.57
N GLU A 404 26.34 -2.60 -1.98
CA GLU A 404 26.77 -1.49 -1.12
C GLU A 404 27.49 -2.01 0.14
N PHE A 405 26.95 -3.04 0.81
CA PHE A 405 27.60 -3.67 1.95
C PHE A 405 28.99 -4.21 1.58
N SER A 406 29.10 -4.88 0.43
CA SER A 406 30.37 -5.39 -0.08
C SER A 406 31.37 -4.26 -0.30
N HIS A 407 30.95 -3.16 -0.93
CA HIS A 407 31.80 -1.99 -1.15
C HIS A 407 32.30 -1.35 0.15
N ARG A 408 31.41 -1.15 1.14
CA ARG A 408 31.79 -0.62 2.47
C ARG A 408 32.75 -1.53 3.20
N THR A 409 32.51 -2.84 3.11
CA THR A 409 33.38 -3.84 3.72
C THR A 409 34.76 -3.86 3.08
N ASP A 410 34.85 -3.73 1.75
CA ASP A 410 36.12 -3.67 1.03
C ASP A 410 36.92 -2.41 1.38
N ALA A 411 36.25 -1.25 1.44
CA ALA A 411 36.88 0.01 1.85
C ALA A 411 37.37 -0.02 3.31
N LEU A 412 36.64 -0.68 4.21
CA LEU A 412 37.08 -0.91 5.58
C LEU A 412 38.28 -1.87 5.60
N LEU A 413 38.21 -3.00 4.90
CA LEU A 413 39.28 -3.99 4.86
C LEU A 413 40.59 -3.39 4.32
N GLU A 414 40.52 -2.61 3.24
CA GLU A 414 41.68 -1.87 2.71
C GLU A 414 42.29 -0.97 3.81
N SER A 415 41.45 -0.22 4.52
CA SER A 415 41.88 0.63 5.64
C SER A 415 42.58 -0.18 6.74
N LEU A 416 42.02 -1.32 7.13
CA LEU A 416 42.54 -2.18 8.22
C LEU A 416 43.88 -2.80 7.85
N CYS A 417 44.06 -3.18 6.58
CA CYS A 417 45.28 -3.81 6.07
C CYS A 417 46.44 -2.82 5.83
N THR A 418 46.18 -1.51 5.76
CA THR A 418 47.25 -0.50 5.63
C THR A 418 47.98 -0.23 6.95
N GLU A 419 49.27 0.10 6.90
CA GLU A 419 50.02 0.48 8.10
C GLU A 419 49.52 1.78 8.72
N VAL A 420 49.38 1.82 10.06
CA VAL A 420 49.07 3.06 10.81
C VAL A 420 50.25 4.01 10.70
N LYS A 421 50.10 5.13 9.99
CA LYS A 421 51.14 6.17 9.84
C LYS A 421 50.98 7.28 10.87
N ALA A 422 50.79 6.93 12.13
CA ALA A 422 50.60 7.91 13.21
C ALA A 422 51.91 8.20 13.94
N ILE A 423 52.19 9.50 14.16
CA ILE A 423 53.44 9.99 14.77
C ILE A 423 53.24 10.69 16.12
N ASN A 424 51.99 10.95 16.52
CA ASN A 424 51.62 11.62 17.76
C ASN A 424 50.18 11.25 18.16
N VAL A 425 49.77 11.66 19.36
CA VAL A 425 48.43 11.44 19.92
C VAL A 425 47.32 11.85 18.94
N ALA A 426 47.35 13.08 18.43
CA ALA A 426 46.30 13.60 17.53
C ALA A 426 46.17 12.79 16.23
N SER A 427 47.29 12.32 15.67
CA SER A 427 47.28 11.47 14.46
C SER A 427 46.74 10.08 14.72
N VAL A 428 46.96 9.51 15.92
CA VAL A 428 46.38 8.22 16.32
C VAL A 428 44.88 8.35 16.54
N GLU A 429 44.43 9.41 17.22
CA GLU A 429 43.01 9.69 17.43
C GLU A 429 42.27 9.88 16.11
N LYS A 430 42.87 10.61 15.16
CA LYS A 430 42.30 10.78 13.82
C LYS A 430 42.13 9.43 13.11
N GLU A 431 43.18 8.60 13.08
CA GLU A 431 43.11 7.27 12.46
C GLU A 431 42.04 6.37 13.12
N GLY A 432 41.94 6.44 14.45
CA GLY A 432 40.91 5.73 15.21
C GLY A 432 39.49 6.18 14.85
N ASN A 433 39.26 7.50 14.79
CA ASN A 433 37.97 8.08 14.42
C ASN A 433 37.59 7.77 12.97
N ASP A 434 38.55 7.87 12.04
CA ASP A 434 38.34 7.58 10.62
C ASP A 434 37.95 6.10 10.42
N MET A 435 38.59 5.18 11.15
CA MET A 435 38.23 3.76 11.16
C MET A 435 36.83 3.54 11.76
N GLU A 436 36.55 4.12 12.93
CA GLU A 436 35.26 3.93 13.62
C GLU A 436 34.09 4.43 12.78
N SER A 437 34.27 5.56 12.06
CA SER A 437 33.29 6.06 11.09
C SER A 437 32.99 5.04 9.99
N LYS A 438 34.00 4.34 9.46
CA LYS A 438 33.82 3.30 8.43
C LYS A 438 33.10 2.07 8.98
N VAL A 439 33.39 1.69 10.23
CA VAL A 439 32.69 0.60 10.93
C VAL A 439 31.21 0.95 11.09
N ASP A 440 30.90 2.16 11.57
CA ASP A 440 29.52 2.64 11.72
C ASP A 440 28.75 2.64 10.39
N GLU A 441 29.38 3.07 9.30
CA GLU A 441 28.78 3.03 7.96
C GLU A 441 28.48 1.59 7.51
N MET A 442 29.45 0.68 7.61
CA MET A 442 29.27 -0.73 7.28
C MET A 442 28.15 -1.36 8.14
N GLU A 443 28.13 -1.08 9.44
CA GLU A 443 27.14 -1.60 10.38
C GLU A 443 25.72 -1.10 10.07
N LYS A 444 25.55 0.18 9.74
CA LYS A 444 24.24 0.72 9.33
C LYS A 444 23.68 0.00 8.11
N ILE A 445 24.52 -0.19 7.08
CA ILE A 445 24.11 -0.90 5.86
C ILE A 445 23.82 -2.38 6.16
N TYR A 446 24.63 -3.03 7.00
CA TYR A 446 24.38 -4.40 7.43
C TYR A 446 22.98 -4.55 8.06
N HIS A 447 22.64 -3.75 9.07
CA HIS A 447 21.35 -3.92 9.76
C HIS A 447 20.17 -3.67 8.82
N ALA A 448 20.25 -2.63 7.98
CA ALA A 448 19.23 -2.36 6.97
C ALA A 448 19.06 -3.52 5.97
N LEU A 449 20.17 -4.11 5.53
CA LEU A 449 20.18 -5.28 4.65
C LEU A 449 19.55 -6.52 5.33
N MET A 450 19.86 -6.76 6.61
CA MET A 450 19.28 -7.88 7.36
C MET A 450 17.78 -7.74 7.52
N ASP A 451 17.31 -6.56 7.96
CA ASP A 451 15.89 -6.28 8.16
C ASP A 451 15.13 -6.38 6.85
N SER A 452 15.67 -5.80 5.77
CA SER A 452 15.07 -5.90 4.44
C SER A 452 15.08 -7.33 3.90
N GLY A 453 16.13 -8.12 4.16
CA GLY A 453 16.22 -9.50 3.69
C GLY A 453 15.22 -10.42 4.40
N VAL A 454 15.02 -10.25 5.71
CA VAL A 454 13.99 -10.97 6.48
C VAL A 454 12.59 -10.58 6.01
N ALA A 455 12.31 -9.27 5.88
CA ALA A 455 11.03 -8.80 5.36
C ALA A 455 10.75 -9.30 3.94
N PHE A 456 11.80 -9.44 3.11
CA PHE A 456 11.67 -9.99 1.77
C PHE A 456 11.31 -11.49 1.80
N ILE A 457 11.95 -12.28 2.67
CA ILE A 457 11.60 -13.69 2.87
C ILE A 457 10.14 -13.83 3.36
N ASP A 458 9.72 -12.98 4.31
CA ASP A 458 8.35 -13.01 4.82
C ASP A 458 7.32 -12.74 3.72
N GLU A 459 7.59 -11.77 2.83
CA GLU A 459 6.72 -11.47 1.67
C GLU A 459 6.65 -12.63 0.67
N LEU A 460 7.74 -13.40 0.50
CA LEU A 460 7.78 -14.60 -0.34
C LEU A 460 6.99 -15.78 0.28
N CYS A 461 6.77 -15.79 1.60
CA CYS A 461 6.10 -16.88 2.31
C CYS A 461 4.57 -16.71 2.42
N VAL A 462 4.01 -15.59 1.96
CA VAL A 462 2.56 -15.36 2.04
C VAL A 462 1.83 -16.21 1.01
N ASP A 463 0.86 -17.01 1.47
CA ASP A 463 -0.01 -17.81 0.60
C ASP A 463 -0.94 -16.93 -0.25
N GLU A 464 -1.03 -17.24 -1.56
CA GLU A 464 -1.94 -16.58 -2.50
C GLU A 464 -3.07 -17.52 -2.96
N SER A 465 -4.22 -16.93 -3.28
CA SER A 465 -5.30 -17.58 -4.02
C SER A 465 -5.44 -16.95 -5.41
N ASN A 466 -5.76 -17.74 -6.43
CA ASN A 466 -6.05 -17.20 -7.77
C ASN A 466 -7.39 -16.48 -7.82
N SER A 467 -7.66 -15.82 -8.95
CA SER A 467 -8.93 -15.14 -9.21
C SER A 467 -10.15 -16.08 -9.26
N SER A 468 -9.95 -17.41 -9.14
CA SER A 468 -11.00 -18.43 -8.99
C SER A 468 -11.22 -18.85 -7.53
N GLY A 469 -10.45 -18.30 -6.57
CA GLY A 469 -10.49 -18.65 -5.14
C GLY A 469 -9.78 -19.96 -4.77
N ARG A 470 -8.98 -20.54 -5.68
CA ARG A 470 -8.14 -21.71 -5.37
C ARG A 470 -6.78 -21.25 -4.86
N ALA A 471 -6.28 -21.91 -3.82
CA ALA A 471 -4.90 -21.72 -3.39
C ALA A 471 -3.94 -21.98 -4.56
N VAL A 472 -3.09 -21.00 -4.85
CA VAL A 472 -2.00 -21.12 -5.82
C VAL A 472 -0.71 -20.97 -5.04
N THR A 473 -0.14 -22.10 -4.65
CA THR A 473 1.20 -22.13 -4.05
C THR A 473 2.21 -21.88 -5.16
N ARG A 474 2.75 -20.66 -5.20
CA ARG A 474 3.94 -20.35 -6.00
C ARG A 474 5.17 -20.81 -5.23
N ASP A 475 6.02 -21.58 -5.89
CA ASP A 475 7.20 -22.14 -5.25
C ASP A 475 8.37 -21.16 -5.28
N TYR A 476 8.43 -20.26 -4.29
CA TYR A 476 9.59 -19.40 -4.07
C TYR A 476 10.71 -20.09 -3.27
N SER A 477 10.66 -21.41 -3.04
CA SER A 477 11.61 -22.10 -2.15
C SER A 477 13.07 -21.87 -2.55
N THR A 478 13.38 -21.97 -3.85
CA THR A 478 14.74 -21.72 -4.38
C THR A 478 15.18 -20.29 -4.12
N GLY A 479 14.31 -19.31 -4.36
CA GLY A 479 14.58 -17.89 -4.08
C GLY A 479 14.77 -17.60 -2.59
N ILE A 480 13.96 -18.22 -1.73
CA ILE A 480 14.08 -18.10 -0.27
C ILE A 480 15.42 -18.67 0.22
N VAL A 481 15.84 -19.83 -0.30
CA VAL A 481 17.14 -20.42 0.02
C VAL A 481 18.26 -19.49 -0.43
N HIS A 482 18.20 -18.98 -1.66
CA HIS A 482 19.19 -18.03 -2.18
C HIS A 482 19.35 -16.79 -1.29
N VAL A 483 18.25 -16.13 -0.92
CA VAL A 483 18.28 -14.94 -0.04
C VAL A 483 18.87 -15.30 1.33
N ARG A 484 18.51 -16.45 1.91
CA ARG A 484 19.08 -16.91 3.19
C ARG A 484 20.58 -17.15 3.11
N GLU A 485 21.06 -17.77 2.04
CA GLU A 485 22.49 -18.02 1.82
C GLU A 485 23.27 -16.72 1.70
N ARG A 486 22.78 -15.74 0.92
CA ARG A 486 23.40 -14.42 0.80
C ARG A 486 23.44 -13.66 2.12
N LEU A 487 22.36 -13.74 2.91
CA LEU A 487 22.34 -13.16 4.25
C LEU A 487 23.38 -13.81 5.17
N GLU A 488 23.53 -15.14 5.13
CA GLU A 488 24.52 -15.83 5.96
C GLU A 488 25.97 -15.52 5.54
N GLU A 489 26.24 -15.45 4.23
CA GLU A 489 27.52 -14.99 3.70
C GLU A 489 27.86 -13.57 4.18
N THR A 490 26.86 -12.69 4.21
CA THR A 490 26.97 -11.32 4.73
C THR A 490 27.30 -11.32 6.23
N ARG A 491 26.62 -12.14 7.04
CA ARG A 491 26.91 -12.28 8.48
C ARG A 491 28.35 -12.72 8.72
N GLU A 492 28.81 -13.71 7.96
CA GLU A 492 30.16 -14.24 8.13
C GLU A 492 31.24 -13.25 7.64
N ARG A 493 30.97 -12.48 6.58
CA ARG A 493 31.85 -11.41 6.15
C ARG A 493 31.95 -10.29 7.19
N ARG A 494 30.82 -9.87 7.76
CA ARG A 494 30.77 -8.90 8.88
C ARG A 494 31.62 -9.39 10.05
N ARG A 495 31.44 -10.63 10.49
CA ARG A 495 32.18 -11.22 11.62
C ARG A 495 33.70 -11.12 11.40
N ARG A 496 34.18 -11.57 10.25
CA ARG A 496 35.61 -11.53 9.89
C ARG A 496 36.17 -10.10 9.87
N CYS A 497 35.40 -9.14 9.38
CA CYS A 497 35.81 -7.73 9.42
C CYS A 497 35.83 -7.18 10.84
N GLN A 498 34.86 -7.55 11.68
CA GLN A 498 34.82 -7.12 13.08
C GLN A 498 36.03 -7.64 13.88
N ASP A 499 36.44 -8.89 13.66
CA ASP A 499 37.64 -9.45 14.29
C ASP A 499 38.90 -8.63 13.95
N LEU A 500 39.02 -8.17 12.70
CA LEU A 500 40.13 -7.30 12.26
C LEU A 500 40.03 -5.88 12.81
N VAL A 501 38.82 -5.33 12.94
CA VAL A 501 38.57 -4.04 13.60
C VAL A 501 39.02 -4.09 15.05
N ASP A 502 38.71 -5.16 15.78
CA ASP A 502 39.08 -5.27 17.20
C ASP A 502 40.60 -5.35 17.39
N LEU A 503 41.30 -6.04 16.49
CA LEU A 503 42.77 -6.01 16.43
C LEU A 503 43.30 -4.60 16.14
N ARG A 504 42.68 -3.86 15.23
CA ARG A 504 43.08 -2.49 14.89
C ARG A 504 42.79 -1.51 16.04
N ARG A 505 41.65 -1.63 16.72
CA ARG A 505 41.30 -0.84 17.92
C ARG A 505 42.32 -1.05 19.03
N LEU A 506 42.71 -2.30 19.30
CA LEU A 506 43.77 -2.60 20.27
C LEU A 506 45.10 -1.93 19.88
N LYS A 507 45.48 -2.00 18.60
CA LYS A 507 46.70 -1.35 18.10
C LYS A 507 46.64 0.18 18.24
N VAL A 508 45.51 0.81 17.92
CA VAL A 508 45.29 2.25 18.10
C VAL A 508 45.40 2.63 19.57
N GLN A 509 44.78 1.87 20.48
CA GLN A 509 44.88 2.09 21.93
C GLN A 509 46.33 1.99 22.43
N GLN A 510 47.09 0.99 21.99
CA GLN A 510 48.50 0.83 22.35
C GLN A 510 49.36 2.00 21.84
N LEU A 511 49.12 2.49 20.62
CA LEU A 511 49.79 3.66 20.07
C LEU A 511 49.44 4.94 20.84
N LEU A 512 48.18 5.10 21.23
CA LEU A 512 47.72 6.25 22.02
C LEU A 512 48.41 6.26 23.39
N GLN A 513 48.46 5.11 24.06
CA GLN A 513 49.16 4.95 25.33
C GLN A 513 50.67 5.24 25.17
N LEU A 514 51.30 4.71 24.11
CA LEU A 514 52.72 4.94 23.83
C LEU A 514 53.02 6.44 23.73
N TYR A 515 52.33 7.16 22.83
CA TYR A 515 52.63 8.57 22.61
C TYR A 515 52.24 9.46 23.80
N THR A 516 51.27 9.04 24.62
CA THR A 516 50.95 9.72 25.88
C THR A 516 52.07 9.53 26.90
N CYS A 517 52.56 8.30 27.10
CA CYS A 517 53.69 8.04 28.00
C CYS A 517 54.97 8.76 27.55
N GLU A 518 55.23 8.86 26.25
CA GLU A 518 56.38 9.62 25.74
C GLU A 518 56.26 11.11 26.02
N LYS A 519 55.10 11.70 25.75
CA LYS A 519 54.81 13.10 26.06
C LYS A 519 54.93 13.40 27.54
N ASP A 520 54.38 12.55 28.39
CA ASP A 520 54.41 12.73 29.85
C ASP A 520 55.82 12.47 30.40
N GLY A 521 56.57 11.54 29.81
CA GLY A 521 57.98 11.31 30.13
C GLY A 521 58.84 12.52 29.80
N GLU A 522 58.62 13.16 28.64
CA GLU A 522 59.26 14.44 28.31
C GLU A 522 58.90 15.54 29.31
N GLN A 523 57.67 15.56 29.80
CA GLN A 523 57.23 16.52 30.80
C GLN A 523 57.89 16.27 32.16
N ALA A 524 58.06 15.02 32.57
CA ALA A 524 58.79 14.67 33.79
C ALA A 524 60.26 15.13 33.73
N VAL A 525 60.92 15.00 32.57
CA VAL A 525 62.27 15.56 32.37
C VAL A 525 62.27 17.07 32.58
N LYS A 526 61.33 17.81 31.97
CA LYS A 526 61.23 19.27 32.13
C LYS A 526 61.01 19.67 33.60
N TRP A 527 60.13 18.97 34.31
CA TRP A 527 59.90 19.25 35.74
C TRP A 527 61.15 19.00 36.58
N ILE A 528 61.94 17.95 36.30
CA ILE A 528 63.21 17.71 37.00
C ILE A 528 64.22 18.82 36.68
N ASP A 529 64.30 19.26 35.43
CA ASP A 529 65.16 20.38 35.04
C ASP A 529 64.75 21.68 35.76
N GLU A 530 63.44 21.97 35.85
CA GLU A 530 62.90 23.12 36.61
C GLU A 530 63.21 23.02 38.12
N LEU A 531 63.07 21.83 38.71
CA LEU A 531 63.42 21.58 40.12
C LEU A 531 64.94 21.74 40.35
N HIS A 532 65.76 21.28 39.40
CA HIS A 532 67.20 21.48 39.44
C HIS A 532 67.55 22.98 39.34
N GLU A 533 66.92 23.73 38.44
CA GLU A 533 67.09 25.19 38.36
C GLU A 533 66.68 25.88 39.66
N THR A 534 65.60 25.43 40.28
CA THR A 534 65.11 25.96 41.57
C THR A 534 66.13 25.72 42.67
N LEU A 535 66.62 24.48 42.78
CA LEU A 535 67.65 24.10 43.75
C LEU A 535 68.93 24.94 43.58
N VAL A 536 69.42 25.08 42.36
CA VAL A 536 70.66 25.83 42.08
C VAL A 536 70.50 27.34 42.29
N ASN A 537 69.31 27.90 42.05
CA ASN A 537 69.10 29.34 42.16
C ASN A 537 68.66 29.81 43.54
N GLU A 538 67.85 29.03 44.25
CA GLU A 538 67.18 29.45 45.49
C GLU A 538 67.82 28.84 46.75
N TYR A 539 68.53 27.71 46.63
CA TYR A 539 69.09 26.98 47.76
C TYR A 539 70.63 26.98 47.80
N ASP A 540 71.32 27.69 46.89
CA ASP A 540 72.80 27.75 46.84
C ASP A 540 73.42 28.73 47.87
N ASP A 541 72.60 29.31 48.75
CA ASP A 541 73.02 30.29 49.74
C ASP A 541 73.57 29.64 51.03
N VAL A 542 74.67 30.20 51.55
CA VAL A 542 75.26 29.87 52.85
C VAL A 542 74.75 30.92 53.84
N ASP A 543 73.79 30.53 54.68
CA ASP A 543 72.98 31.49 55.47
C ASP A 543 73.58 31.86 56.84
N GLU A 544 73.16 33.02 57.37
CA GLU A 544 73.79 33.77 58.47
C GLU A 544 73.50 33.21 59.88
N SER A 545 72.56 32.26 60.01
CA SER A 545 72.08 31.70 61.29
C SER A 545 71.80 30.19 61.23
N ALA A 546 72.08 29.50 62.34
CA ALA A 546 71.80 28.07 62.52
C ALA A 546 70.30 27.71 62.47
N GLU A 547 69.39 28.68 62.64
CA GLU A 547 67.95 28.48 62.45
C GLU A 547 67.56 28.50 60.96
N ALA A 548 68.14 29.41 60.19
CA ALA A 548 67.86 29.53 58.76
C ALA A 548 68.49 28.38 57.94
N ALA A 549 69.67 27.91 58.35
CA ALA A 549 70.27 26.69 57.81
C ALA A 549 69.43 25.42 58.08
N ARG A 550 68.64 25.39 59.17
CA ARG A 550 67.71 24.29 59.45
C ARG A 550 66.47 24.34 58.55
N THR A 551 65.86 25.50 58.38
CA THR A 551 64.70 25.66 57.48
C THR A 551 65.08 25.37 56.03
N LEU A 552 66.26 25.82 55.58
CA LEU A 552 66.76 25.54 54.24
C LEU A 552 66.96 24.03 53.99
N ARG A 553 67.41 23.28 55.01
CA ARG A 553 67.49 21.81 54.95
C ARG A 553 66.14 21.14 54.83
N GLU A 554 65.16 21.57 55.63
CA GLU A 554 63.81 20.99 55.60
C GLU A 554 63.14 21.21 54.23
N ASP A 555 63.28 22.40 53.66
CA ASP A 555 62.70 22.70 52.36
C ASP A 555 63.43 21.99 51.21
N ARG A 556 64.76 21.84 51.30
CA ARG A 556 65.55 21.01 50.38
C ARG A 556 65.11 19.54 50.41
N LEU A 557 64.83 18.99 51.59
CA LEU A 557 64.34 17.60 51.73
C LEU A 557 63.00 17.40 51.00
N LYS A 558 62.08 18.36 51.11
CA LYS A 558 60.80 18.32 50.38
C LYS A 558 61.02 18.43 48.86
N LEU A 559 61.95 19.28 48.42
CA LEU A 559 62.32 19.40 47.00
C LEU A 559 62.91 18.08 46.48
N GLU A 560 63.81 17.45 47.24
CA GLU A 560 64.38 16.15 46.92
C GLU A 560 63.31 15.06 46.82
N GLU A 561 62.36 15.01 47.75
CA GLU A 561 61.25 14.07 47.72
C GLU A 561 60.35 14.27 46.48
N THR A 562 60.07 15.53 46.13
CA THR A 562 59.30 15.89 44.93
C THR A 562 60.05 15.49 43.66
N ALA A 563 61.35 15.76 43.59
CA ALA A 563 62.20 15.39 42.47
C ALA A 563 62.29 13.86 42.32
N ARG A 564 62.47 13.13 43.43
CA ARG A 564 62.53 11.67 43.44
C ARG A 564 61.23 11.07 42.93
N SER A 565 60.10 11.52 43.45
CA SER A 565 58.77 11.06 43.04
C SER A 565 58.52 11.33 41.54
N THR A 566 58.95 12.50 41.05
CA THR A 566 58.84 12.87 39.62
C THR A 566 59.72 12.00 38.74
N TYR A 567 60.95 11.71 39.17
CA TYR A 567 61.85 10.79 38.46
C TYR A 567 61.31 9.36 38.44
N GLU A 568 60.83 8.84 39.57
CA GLU A 568 60.23 7.50 39.63
C GLU A 568 59.03 7.38 38.70
N TYR A 569 58.17 8.40 38.67
CA TYR A 569 57.05 8.49 37.72
C TYR A 569 57.53 8.49 36.26
N GLY A 570 58.49 9.36 35.90
CA GLY A 570 59.07 9.42 34.56
C GLY A 570 59.72 8.10 34.13
N LYS A 571 60.35 7.39 35.07
CA LYS A 571 60.99 6.09 34.83
C LYS A 571 59.96 5.01 34.52
N GLN A 572 58.85 4.97 35.26
CA GLN A 572 57.73 4.07 34.99
C GLN A 572 57.14 4.32 33.60
N LEU A 573 56.90 5.59 33.24
CA LEU A 573 56.41 5.96 31.91
C LEU A 573 57.37 5.51 30.80
N CYS A 574 58.67 5.75 30.96
CA CYS A 574 59.69 5.33 30.00
C CYS A 574 59.74 3.81 29.83
N GLN A 575 59.54 3.05 30.92
CA GLN A 575 59.51 1.60 30.88
C GLN A 575 58.27 1.07 30.14
N VAL A 576 57.10 1.63 30.42
CA VAL A 576 55.85 1.28 29.72
C VAL A 576 55.99 1.57 28.22
N ALA A 577 56.45 2.77 27.86
CA ALA A 577 56.66 3.16 26.47
C ALA A 577 57.68 2.26 25.74
N LEU A 578 58.75 1.82 26.42
CA LEU A 578 59.72 0.88 25.84
C LEU A 578 59.11 -0.48 25.55
N VAL A 579 58.28 -1.00 26.47
CA VAL A 579 57.55 -2.26 26.27
C VAL A 579 56.58 -2.14 25.11
N LEU A 580 55.83 -1.03 25.02
CA LEU A 580 54.89 -0.76 23.94
C LEU A 580 55.59 -0.66 22.57
N ARG A 581 56.72 0.04 22.46
CA ARG A 581 57.49 0.08 21.20
C ARG A 581 57.96 -1.30 20.77
N ARG A 582 58.42 -2.14 21.71
CA ARG A 582 58.83 -3.52 21.43
C ARG A 582 57.65 -4.38 20.96
N SER A 583 56.51 -4.32 21.65
CA SER A 583 55.32 -5.12 21.29
C SER A 583 54.76 -4.71 19.93
N LEU A 584 54.77 -3.40 19.62
CA LEU A 584 54.35 -2.83 18.34
C LEU A 584 55.40 -2.98 17.22
N ARG A 585 56.57 -3.54 17.52
CA ARG A 585 57.72 -3.69 16.59
C ARG A 585 58.17 -2.36 15.98
N MET A 586 58.14 -1.29 16.77
CA MET A 586 58.60 0.05 16.38
C MET A 586 60.06 0.26 16.80
N ASP A 587 60.72 1.25 16.19
CA ASP A 587 62.06 1.66 16.59
C ASP A 587 62.10 2.08 18.07
N VAL A 588 63.02 1.54 18.84
CA VAL A 588 63.16 1.78 20.29
C VAL A 588 64.08 2.95 20.62
N GLN A 589 64.86 3.46 19.66
CA GLN A 589 65.86 4.51 19.91
C GLN A 589 65.29 5.80 20.52
N PRO A 590 64.13 6.34 20.07
CA PRO A 590 63.56 7.54 20.68
C PRO A 590 63.33 7.38 22.18
N GLN A 591 62.80 6.23 22.59
CA GLN A 591 62.51 5.95 23.99
C GLN A 591 63.79 5.74 24.84
N LEU A 592 64.83 5.15 24.27
CA LEU A 592 66.13 5.04 24.94
C LEU A 592 66.77 6.41 25.16
N SER A 593 66.66 7.31 24.17
CA SER A 593 67.16 8.68 24.28
C SER A 593 66.41 9.49 25.34
N LEU A 594 65.09 9.33 25.43
CA LEU A 594 64.27 9.96 26.47
C LEU A 594 64.67 9.47 27.87
N ASN A 595 64.88 8.16 28.03
CA ASN A 595 65.34 7.57 29.28
C ASN A 595 66.74 8.11 29.68
N GLN A 596 67.67 8.20 28.73
CA GLN A 596 68.99 8.80 28.99
C GLN A 596 68.91 10.26 29.44
N ARG A 597 68.00 11.05 28.84
CA ARG A 597 67.75 12.44 29.26
C ARG A 597 67.18 12.51 30.67
N LEU A 598 66.24 11.63 31.01
CA LEU A 598 65.69 11.52 32.36
C LEU A 598 66.75 11.17 33.40
N GLU A 599 67.57 10.15 33.12
CA GLU A 599 68.69 9.75 33.98
C GLU A 599 69.75 10.86 34.10
N ALA A 600 70.00 11.62 33.03
CA ALA A 600 70.92 12.75 33.06
C ALA A 600 70.40 13.90 33.93
N ALA A 601 69.12 14.25 33.80
CA ALA A 601 68.46 15.27 34.62
C ALA A 601 68.44 14.86 36.10
N TRP A 602 68.09 13.60 36.38
CA TRP A 602 68.15 13.03 37.74
C TRP A 602 69.58 13.06 38.31
N GLY A 603 70.57 12.66 37.50
CA GLY A 603 71.97 12.73 37.90
C GLY A 603 72.44 14.16 38.19
N ALA A 604 71.92 15.17 37.46
CA ALA A 604 72.22 16.57 37.70
C ALA A 604 71.67 17.05 39.05
N ILE A 605 70.39 16.75 39.36
CA ILE A 605 69.81 17.12 40.64
C ILE A 605 70.45 16.37 41.82
N CYS A 606 70.79 15.09 41.68
CA CYS A 606 71.51 14.36 42.75
C CYS A 606 72.88 14.98 43.05
N ARG A 607 73.63 15.38 42.02
CA ARG A 607 74.92 16.09 42.21
C ARG A 607 74.70 17.44 42.88
N ALA A 608 73.72 18.21 42.43
CA ALA A 608 73.40 19.50 43.03
C ALA A 608 72.96 19.37 44.51
N LEU A 609 72.16 18.36 44.83
CA LEU A 609 71.74 18.05 46.21
C LEU A 609 72.92 17.64 47.09
N SER A 610 73.82 16.78 46.59
CA SER A 610 75.01 16.35 47.33
C SER A 610 76.01 17.49 47.56
N ASP A 611 76.25 18.33 46.53
CA ASP A 611 77.05 19.54 46.65
C ASP A 611 76.46 20.48 47.71
N ASN A 612 75.14 20.67 47.68
CA ASN A 612 74.43 21.52 48.63
C ASN A 612 74.51 20.97 50.06
N GLU A 613 74.31 19.66 50.25
CA GLU A 613 74.43 19.01 51.56
C GLU A 613 75.86 19.11 52.11
N ALA A 614 76.88 18.90 51.28
CA ALA A 614 78.27 19.08 51.66
C ALA A 614 78.55 20.52 52.12
N LYS A 615 78.05 21.53 51.37
CA LYS A 615 78.16 22.94 51.77
C LYS A 615 77.50 23.21 53.12
N LEU A 616 76.28 22.70 53.34
CA LEU A 616 75.55 22.89 54.60
C LEU A 616 76.25 22.20 55.77
N ASN A 617 76.85 21.03 55.56
CA ASN A 617 77.61 20.33 56.61
C ASN A 617 78.90 21.06 56.98
N ILE A 618 79.61 21.64 55.99
CA ILE A 618 80.78 22.49 56.27
C ILE A 618 80.34 23.78 56.98
N SER A 619 79.20 24.38 56.60
CA SER A 619 78.64 25.57 57.26
C SER A 619 78.27 25.30 58.71
N ASP A 620 77.58 24.18 59.00
CA ASP A 620 77.28 23.75 60.36
C ASP A 620 78.54 23.50 61.19
N ALA A 621 79.54 22.82 60.62
CA ALA A 621 80.81 22.57 61.28
C ALA A 621 81.53 23.88 61.60
N PHE A 622 81.52 24.84 60.67
CA PHE A 622 82.07 26.18 60.89
C PHE A 622 81.31 26.91 62.02
N HIS A 623 79.99 26.98 61.99
CA HIS A 623 79.24 27.67 63.03
C HIS A 623 79.36 27.00 64.41
N ALA A 624 79.39 25.66 64.47
CA ALA A 624 79.61 24.91 65.69
C ALA A 624 81.02 25.16 66.26
N THR A 625 82.05 25.15 65.42
CA THR A 625 83.44 25.41 65.83
C THR A 625 83.66 26.88 66.20
N VAL A 626 83.08 27.85 65.48
CA VAL A 626 83.08 29.28 65.88
C VAL A 626 82.49 29.42 67.27
N LYS A 627 81.34 28.80 67.54
CA LYS A 627 80.65 28.90 68.84
C LYS A 627 81.48 28.28 69.96
N GLU A 628 82.02 27.08 69.74
CA GLU A 628 82.82 26.36 70.72
C GLU A 628 84.15 27.06 71.02
N VAL A 629 84.93 27.42 69.99
CA VAL A 629 86.21 28.12 70.14
C VAL A 629 86.00 29.49 70.76
N SER A 630 84.96 30.23 70.36
CA SER A 630 84.61 31.51 70.98
C SER A 630 84.28 31.35 72.46
N SER A 631 83.45 30.36 72.85
CA SER A 631 83.09 30.14 74.26
C SER A 631 84.32 29.79 75.09
N ARG A 632 85.15 28.85 74.60
CA ARG A 632 86.38 28.45 75.28
C ARG A 632 87.40 29.58 75.35
N LEU A 633 87.48 30.44 74.34
CA LEU A 633 88.31 31.66 74.38
C LEU A 633 87.83 32.66 75.43
N ASP A 634 86.52 32.90 75.52
CA ASP A 634 85.94 33.78 76.52
C ASP A 634 86.17 33.23 77.94
N GLU A 635 85.93 31.93 78.15
CA GLU A 635 86.21 31.23 79.42
C GLU A 635 87.68 31.28 79.81
N LEU A 636 88.61 31.05 78.87
CA LEU A 636 90.04 31.09 79.16
C LEU A 636 90.51 32.53 79.42
N CYS A 637 89.98 33.52 78.70
CA CYS A 637 90.22 34.93 79.00
C CYS A 637 89.81 35.28 80.44
N LEU A 638 88.63 34.82 80.88
CA LEU A 638 88.17 34.99 82.25
C LEU A 638 89.12 34.34 83.25
N LYS A 639 89.47 33.07 83.07
CA LYS A 639 90.41 32.33 83.95
C LYS A 639 91.79 32.99 84.03
N VAL A 640 92.34 33.48 82.91
CA VAL A 640 93.63 34.18 82.86
C VAL A 640 93.53 35.53 83.58
N ASN A 641 92.42 36.25 83.40
CA ASN A 641 92.18 37.52 84.08
C ASN A 641 91.99 37.34 85.60
N GLU A 642 91.26 36.32 86.04
CA GLU A 642 91.15 35.92 87.45
C GLU A 642 92.53 35.61 88.04
N HIS A 643 93.35 34.82 87.35
CA HIS A 643 94.72 34.49 87.78
C HIS A 643 95.66 35.72 87.83
N LEU A 644 95.45 36.74 86.98
CA LEU A 644 96.14 38.03 87.03
C LEU A 644 95.72 38.88 88.24
N MET A 645 94.43 38.86 88.58
CA MET A 645 93.86 39.59 89.72
C MET A 645 94.23 38.95 91.07
N GLU A 646 94.42 37.63 91.13
CA GLU A 646 94.99 36.90 92.28
C GLU A 646 96.52 37.13 92.46
N GLY A 647 97.02 38.28 92.02
CA GLY A 647 98.41 38.70 91.96
C GLY A 647 99.17 38.82 93.29
N ARG A 648 98.65 38.40 94.44
CA ARG A 648 99.41 38.35 95.70
C ARG A 648 99.04 37.10 96.50
N VAL A 649 100.05 36.28 96.83
CA VAL A 649 100.05 35.05 97.67
C VAL A 649 100.14 33.72 96.88
N ASN A 650 101.19 32.95 97.20
CA ASN A 650 101.60 31.58 96.77
C ASN A 650 102.21 31.34 95.37
N GLN A 651 103.52 31.03 95.33
CA GLN A 651 104.31 30.80 94.10
C GLN A 651 104.33 29.36 93.56
N ASN A 652 104.07 28.32 94.37
CA ASN A 652 104.16 26.91 93.89
C ASN A 652 102.86 26.36 93.26
N TYR A 653 101.67 26.84 93.64
CA TYR A 653 100.41 26.51 92.96
C TYR A 653 100.26 27.21 91.59
N LYS A 654 100.89 28.39 91.42
CA LYS A 654 100.86 29.16 90.15
C LYS A 654 101.53 28.44 88.99
N LYS A 655 102.60 27.66 89.23
CA LYS A 655 103.35 27.01 88.13
C LYS A 655 102.56 25.87 87.47
N HIS A 656 101.80 25.09 88.24
CA HIS A 656 100.94 24.03 87.69
C HIS A 656 99.66 24.58 87.04
N SER A 657 99.00 25.58 87.63
CA SER A 657 97.82 26.23 87.04
C SER A 657 98.17 26.97 85.74
N LEU A 658 99.27 27.73 85.73
CA LEU A 658 99.75 28.46 84.55
C LEU A 658 100.23 27.51 83.45
N ASN A 659 100.82 26.36 83.79
CA ASN A 659 101.14 25.33 82.79
C ASN A 659 99.87 24.73 82.16
N SER A 660 98.82 24.48 82.95
CA SER A 660 97.52 23.99 82.45
C SER A 660 96.82 25.00 81.54
N LEU A 661 96.78 26.28 81.94
CA LEU A 661 96.24 27.37 81.12
C LEU A 661 97.06 27.58 79.84
N ASN A 662 98.38 27.40 79.89
CA ASN A 662 99.24 27.49 78.71
C ASN A 662 99.03 26.31 77.74
N THR A 663 98.77 25.10 78.25
CA THR A 663 98.39 23.96 77.41
C THR A 663 97.03 24.19 76.75
N GLU A 664 96.06 24.71 77.49
CA GLU A 664 94.73 25.05 76.95
C GLU A 664 94.81 26.19 75.92
N ARG A 665 95.62 27.23 76.17
CA ARG A 665 95.91 28.32 75.21
C ARG A 665 96.52 27.80 73.91
N LYS A 666 97.54 26.94 74.00
CA LYS A 666 98.18 26.35 72.81
C LYS A 666 97.21 25.46 72.02
N SER A 667 96.34 24.75 72.74
CA SER A 667 95.25 23.96 72.13
C SER A 667 94.28 24.87 71.39
N LEU A 668 93.77 25.94 72.01
CA LEU A 668 92.86 26.92 71.38
C LEU A 668 93.49 27.68 70.20
N ALA A 669 94.79 27.96 70.26
CA ALA A 669 95.53 28.51 69.12
C ALA A 669 95.67 27.50 67.97
N SER A 670 95.60 26.19 68.25
CA SER A 670 95.47 25.14 67.23
C SER A 670 94.05 25.12 66.67
N ASP A 671 93.04 25.06 67.53
CA ASP A 671 91.62 25.02 67.15
C ASP A 671 91.21 26.25 66.32
N THR A 672 91.74 27.44 66.64
CA THR A 672 91.52 28.67 65.85
C THR A 672 92.18 28.59 64.46
N ARG A 673 93.33 27.92 64.33
CA ARG A 673 93.96 27.68 63.02
C ARG A 673 93.16 26.66 62.19
N GLU A 674 92.60 25.64 62.83
CA GLU A 674 91.71 24.69 62.17
C GLU A 674 90.41 25.36 61.72
N LEU A 675 89.82 26.22 62.56
CA LEU A 675 88.66 27.04 62.22
C LEU A 675 88.93 27.96 61.02
N LYS A 676 90.10 28.59 60.96
CA LYS A 676 90.55 29.37 59.81
C LYS A 676 90.61 28.53 58.54
N HIS A 677 91.15 27.31 58.64
CA HIS A 677 91.19 26.39 57.50
C HIS A 677 89.79 26.01 56.99
N ILE A 678 88.83 25.73 57.90
CA ILE A 678 87.43 25.47 57.56
C ILE A 678 86.79 26.69 56.87
N ALA A 679 87.03 27.89 57.40
CA ALA A 679 86.55 29.15 56.82
C ALA A 679 87.10 29.40 55.42
N ASP A 680 88.41 29.18 55.22
CA ASP A 680 89.06 29.29 53.92
C ASP A 680 88.49 28.28 52.91
N MET A 681 88.17 27.06 53.36
CA MET A 681 87.49 26.07 52.52
C MET A 681 86.07 26.49 52.12
N LEU A 682 85.30 27.11 53.01
CA LEU A 682 83.96 27.64 52.71
C LEU A 682 84.02 28.78 51.69
N VAL A 683 84.91 29.75 51.92
CA VAL A 683 85.11 30.89 51.00
C VAL A 683 85.58 30.41 49.63
N ALA A 684 86.50 29.43 49.59
CA ALA A 684 86.92 28.82 48.33
C ALA A 684 85.76 28.09 47.61
N HIS A 685 84.86 27.43 48.34
CA HIS A 685 83.68 26.76 47.77
C HIS A 685 82.62 27.74 47.26
N THR A 686 82.47 28.92 47.89
CA THR A 686 81.60 29.99 47.40
C THR A 686 82.16 30.67 46.16
N ASP A 687 83.50 30.79 46.06
CA ASP A 687 84.19 31.48 44.96
C ASP A 687 84.42 30.57 43.72
N ASN A 688 84.62 29.26 43.90
CA ASN A 688 84.94 28.32 42.80
C ASN A 688 83.80 28.03 41.81
N LYS A 689 82.54 28.39 42.10
CA LYS A 689 81.41 28.31 41.16
C LYS A 689 81.16 29.66 40.45
N CYS A 690 82.20 30.24 39.83
CA CYS A 690 82.03 31.37 38.90
C CYS A 690 81.43 30.89 37.56
N ASP A 691 80.15 30.55 37.57
CA ASP A 691 79.38 30.46 36.33
C ASP A 691 79.06 31.88 35.85
N ARG A 692 79.53 32.24 34.64
CA ARG A 692 79.32 33.58 34.04
C ARG A 692 77.85 33.92 33.78
N ASN A 693 76.92 32.98 34.03
CA ASN A 693 75.48 33.10 33.79
C ASN A 693 74.61 33.15 35.07
N ALA A 694 75.19 33.19 36.27
CA ALA A 694 74.38 33.21 37.50
C ALA A 694 73.59 34.53 37.66
N LYS A 695 72.35 34.43 38.16
CA LYS A 695 71.47 35.60 38.37
C LYS A 695 72.13 36.63 39.31
N PRO A 696 71.91 37.96 39.10
CA PRO A 696 72.53 39.01 39.92
C PRO A 696 72.29 38.85 41.43
N ARG A 697 71.12 38.32 41.81
CA ARG A 697 70.73 38.06 43.21
C ARG A 697 71.58 36.97 43.87
N ALA A 698 71.86 35.86 43.16
CA ALA A 698 72.72 34.79 43.65
C ALA A 698 74.20 35.20 43.76
N HIS A 699 74.65 36.19 42.97
CA HIS A 699 75.98 36.79 43.13
C HIS A 699 76.08 37.69 44.38
N CYS A 700 75.02 38.44 44.69
CA CYS A 700 74.95 39.26 45.89
C CYS A 700 74.96 38.40 47.17
N ASN A 701 74.11 37.38 47.21
CA ASN A 701 73.99 36.50 48.38
C ASN A 701 75.29 35.73 48.67
N ARG A 702 75.95 35.19 47.62
CA ARG A 702 77.26 34.52 47.78
C ARG A 702 78.36 35.44 48.31
N ARG A 703 78.39 36.70 47.87
CA ARG A 703 79.36 37.68 48.36
C ARG A 703 79.10 38.02 49.83
N ASN A 704 77.84 38.22 50.20
CA ASN A 704 77.45 38.50 51.58
C ASN A 704 77.82 37.32 52.51
N ALA A 705 77.56 36.08 52.10
CA ALA A 705 77.91 34.90 52.86
C ALA A 705 79.43 34.73 53.06
N ALA A 706 80.24 34.99 52.02
CA ALA A 706 81.69 34.94 52.13
C ALA A 706 82.24 36.04 53.06
N ASP A 707 81.68 37.24 52.98
CA ASP A 707 82.05 38.36 53.88
C ASP A 707 81.67 38.06 55.34
N GLU A 708 80.57 37.35 55.55
CA GLU A 708 80.12 36.97 56.89
C GLU A 708 81.00 35.87 57.52
N VAL A 709 81.35 34.82 56.76
CA VAL A 709 82.32 33.79 57.22
C VAL A 709 83.62 34.46 57.64
N ARG A 710 84.11 35.43 56.85
CA ARG A 710 85.30 36.24 57.19
C ARG A 710 85.10 37.08 58.43
N CYS A 711 83.92 37.69 58.60
CA CYS A 711 83.58 38.49 59.78
C CYS A 711 83.57 37.65 61.06
N LYS A 712 82.90 36.49 61.06
CA LYS A 712 82.85 35.56 62.20
C LYS A 712 84.24 35.01 62.54
N LEU A 713 85.05 34.67 61.54
CA LEU A 713 86.45 34.27 61.77
C LEU A 713 87.26 35.41 62.42
N ALA A 714 87.14 36.64 61.90
CA ALA A 714 87.84 37.80 62.45
C ALA A 714 87.46 38.09 63.91
N GLN A 715 86.20 37.87 64.29
CA GLN A 715 85.76 37.99 65.69
C GLN A 715 86.46 36.97 66.61
N VAL A 716 86.63 35.72 66.14
CA VAL A 716 87.35 34.68 66.90
C VAL A 716 88.85 34.98 66.97
N GLU A 717 89.48 35.38 65.85
CA GLU A 717 90.89 35.77 65.82
C GLU A 717 91.16 36.98 66.73
N GLU A 718 90.24 37.94 66.81
CA GLU A 718 90.32 39.08 67.71
C GLU A 718 90.24 38.65 69.19
N LYS A 719 89.37 37.70 69.53
CA LYS A 719 89.32 37.11 70.88
C LYS A 719 90.61 36.37 71.23
N GLN A 720 91.16 35.58 70.29
CA GLN A 720 92.46 34.91 70.45
C GLN A 720 93.57 35.94 70.68
N ARG A 721 93.59 37.04 69.91
CA ARG A 721 94.58 38.11 70.07
C ARG A 721 94.45 38.82 71.43
N LYS A 722 93.23 39.05 71.90
CA LYS A 722 92.97 39.58 73.25
C LYS A 722 93.53 38.65 74.33
N LEU A 723 93.29 37.34 74.22
CA LEU A 723 93.85 36.34 75.13
C LEU A 723 95.39 36.37 75.12
N GLU A 724 96.02 36.41 73.94
CA GLU A 724 97.48 36.46 73.79
C GLU A 724 98.07 37.73 74.43
N ASN A 725 97.44 38.88 74.24
CA ASN A 725 97.87 40.12 74.88
C ASN A 725 97.76 40.07 76.42
N LEU A 726 96.65 39.54 76.94
CA LEU A 726 96.49 39.32 78.38
C LEU A 726 97.57 38.37 78.93
N TRP A 727 97.90 37.32 78.17
CA TRP A 727 98.92 36.35 78.51
C TRP A 727 100.34 36.96 78.50
N LEU A 728 100.71 37.73 77.47
CA LEU A 728 101.99 38.44 77.38
C LEU A 728 102.19 39.44 78.53
N ASN A 729 101.13 40.19 78.88
CA ASN A 729 101.14 41.10 80.01
C ASN A 729 101.34 40.37 81.35
N SER A 730 100.93 39.10 81.45
CA SER A 730 101.14 38.26 82.64
C SER A 730 102.60 37.80 82.84
N ILE A 731 103.40 37.71 81.76
CA ILE A 731 104.78 37.18 81.78
C ILE A 731 105.83 38.30 81.99
N CYS A 732 105.59 39.51 81.49
CA CYS A 732 106.56 40.61 81.51
C CYS A 732 106.75 41.33 82.87
N SER A 733 106.20 40.83 83.97
CA SER A 733 106.42 41.37 85.33
C SER A 733 107.42 40.54 86.15
N ALA A 734 108.73 40.56 85.82
CA ALA A 734 109.84 40.21 86.75
C ALA A 734 111.23 40.71 86.24
N PRO A 735 112.18 41.20 87.10
CA PRO A 735 113.40 41.90 86.67
C PRO A 735 114.73 41.08 86.68
N LEU A 736 115.72 41.58 85.92
CA LEU A 736 117.02 41.01 85.48
C LEU A 736 118.20 41.12 86.49
N SER A 737 119.17 40.20 86.41
CA SER A 737 120.61 40.47 86.67
C SER A 737 121.53 39.52 85.86
N ALA A 738 122.70 40.02 85.48
CA ALA A 738 123.57 39.58 84.38
C ALA A 738 124.90 38.93 84.82
N VAL A 739 125.66 38.37 83.84
CA VAL A 739 127.14 38.46 83.58
C VAL A 739 127.75 37.04 83.32
N SER A 740 128.63 36.66 82.38
CA SER A 740 129.33 37.24 81.19
C SER A 740 130.04 36.12 80.37
N LEU A 741 130.50 36.44 79.14
CA LEU A 741 131.23 35.65 78.11
C LEU A 741 132.72 35.32 78.44
N PRO A 742 133.43 34.45 77.66
CA PRO A 742 134.21 34.92 76.48
C PRO A 742 134.34 33.97 75.24
N ARG A 743 134.51 34.60 74.04
CA ARG A 743 135.32 34.32 72.80
C ARG A 743 135.66 32.85 72.38
N GLU A 744 135.77 32.45 71.11
CA GLU A 744 136.30 33.12 69.90
C GLU A 744 135.92 32.40 68.56
N LYS A 745 136.36 32.97 67.43
CA LYS A 745 135.88 32.90 66.04
C LYS A 745 136.26 31.65 65.22
N ASN A 746 135.45 31.28 64.21
CA ASN A 746 135.83 31.37 62.79
C ASN A 746 134.68 31.11 61.80
N ASN A 747 134.73 31.82 60.67
CA ASN A 747 133.77 31.86 59.57
C ASN A 747 133.84 30.64 58.63
N ASN A 748 132.70 30.19 58.08
CA ASN A 748 132.35 30.36 56.65
C ASN A 748 131.04 29.64 56.25
N SER A 749 130.07 30.44 55.80
CA SER A 749 129.33 30.35 54.53
C SER A 749 128.58 29.06 54.09
N ALA A 750 127.25 29.24 54.03
CA ALA A 750 126.31 28.94 52.93
C ALA A 750 125.65 27.55 52.78
N ALA A 751 124.34 27.59 53.09
CA ALA A 751 123.20 27.29 52.21
C ALA A 751 122.69 25.84 52.01
N ILE A 752 121.52 25.63 52.64
CA ILE A 752 120.25 25.07 52.13
C ILE A 752 120.07 23.53 52.10
N ALA A 753 118.92 23.15 52.70
CA ALA A 753 118.09 21.94 52.59
C ALA A 753 118.32 20.78 53.61
N GLU A 754 117.45 20.71 54.62
CA GLU A 754 117.05 19.50 55.34
C GLU A 754 115.66 19.08 54.78
N GLY A 755 115.31 17.82 54.47
CA GLY A 755 115.66 16.54 55.11
C GLY A 755 114.65 16.27 56.24
N SER A 756 113.51 15.58 56.06
CA SER A 756 113.32 14.13 55.82
C SER A 756 114.20 13.23 56.69
N ASN A 757 113.60 12.65 57.75
CA ASN A 757 113.67 11.24 58.19
C ASN A 757 113.29 11.13 59.68
N SER A 758 112.84 10.03 60.26
CA SER A 758 112.20 8.77 59.85
C SER A 758 112.31 7.84 61.08
N LEU A 759 111.21 7.16 61.44
CA LEU A 759 111.13 5.89 62.20
C LEU A 759 111.58 5.91 63.69
N LYS A 760 110.86 5.32 64.66
CA LYS A 760 110.43 3.91 64.73
C LYS A 760 109.35 3.64 65.81
N ASN A 761 108.38 2.79 65.42
CA ASN A 761 107.78 1.64 66.11
C ASN A 761 107.40 1.69 67.61
N ARG A 762 106.14 1.32 67.88
CA ARG A 762 105.80 0.01 68.49
C ARG A 762 104.33 -0.40 68.28
N HIS A 763 104.14 -1.69 68.01
CA HIS A 763 102.88 -2.45 67.96
C HIS A 763 102.15 -2.52 69.31
N ILE A 764 100.82 -2.75 69.29
CA ILE A 764 100.14 -4.02 69.67
C ILE A 764 98.60 -3.88 69.48
N LYS A 765 98.03 -4.80 68.67
CA LYS A 765 96.77 -5.61 68.71
C LYS A 765 95.51 -5.05 69.43
N THR A 766 94.25 -5.32 69.06
CA THR A 766 93.57 -6.57 68.60
C THR A 766 92.13 -6.19 68.15
N ALA A 767 91.63 -6.66 67.00
CA ALA A 767 90.67 -7.79 66.80
C ALA A 767 89.17 -7.35 66.71
N THR A 768 88.57 -7.37 65.51
CA THR A 768 87.68 -8.41 64.92
C THR A 768 86.19 -8.27 65.30
N ASN A 769 85.31 -7.99 64.33
CA ASN A 769 84.57 -9.02 63.57
C ASN A 769 83.51 -8.38 62.66
N THR A 770 83.52 -8.81 61.41
CA THR A 770 82.51 -8.60 60.38
C THR A 770 81.68 -9.88 60.32
N VAL A 771 80.35 -9.79 60.30
CA VAL A 771 79.47 -10.92 59.97
C VAL A 771 78.45 -10.45 58.93
N HIS A 772 78.31 -11.30 57.92
CA HIS A 772 77.43 -11.28 56.75
C HIS A 772 75.99 -11.67 57.10
N PHE A 773 75.13 -11.79 56.06
CA PHE A 773 73.72 -12.24 56.01
C PHE A 773 72.70 -11.07 56.07
N ASP A 774 71.64 -10.98 55.26
CA ASP A 774 71.14 -11.85 54.20
C ASP A 774 70.11 -11.10 53.34
N SER A 775 69.96 -11.55 52.09
CA SER A 775 68.85 -11.23 51.19
C SER A 775 67.58 -11.99 51.58
N VAL A 776 66.44 -11.31 51.74
CA VAL A 776 65.12 -11.94 51.86
C VAL A 776 64.09 -11.20 51.02
N SER A 777 63.46 -11.94 50.11
CA SER A 777 62.25 -11.61 49.34
C SER A 777 61.06 -11.26 50.25
N PRO A 778 60.00 -10.67 49.70
CA PRO A 778 58.68 -11.16 50.09
C PRO A 778 57.74 -11.39 48.91
N ASN A 779 57.01 -12.49 49.03
CA ASN A 779 55.85 -12.84 48.22
C ASN A 779 54.64 -12.66 49.13
N VAL A 780 53.79 -11.66 48.87
CA VAL A 780 52.43 -11.55 49.44
C VAL A 780 51.51 -10.86 48.42
N SER A 781 50.46 -11.56 48.02
CA SER A 781 49.12 -11.04 47.69
C SER A 781 48.16 -11.75 48.66
N PRO A 782 46.91 -11.29 48.96
CA PRO A 782 46.04 -10.42 48.16
C PRO A 782 45.24 -9.36 48.98
N ASP A 783 44.29 -8.72 48.31
CA ASP A 783 43.10 -7.99 48.81
C ASP A 783 43.22 -6.56 49.34
N SER A 784 42.79 -5.60 48.51
CA SER A 784 41.90 -4.49 48.90
C SER A 784 41.63 -3.61 47.67
N ALA A 785 40.51 -3.83 46.99
CA ALA A 785 39.93 -2.85 46.08
C ALA A 785 38.45 -2.69 46.42
N ALA A 786 38.13 -1.52 46.96
CA ALA A 786 36.78 -1.04 47.19
C ALA A 786 36.07 -0.87 45.84
N ALA A 787 34.86 -1.42 45.73
CA ALA A 787 33.89 -1.10 44.70
C ALA A 787 32.67 -0.49 45.38
N GLU A 788 32.48 0.81 45.19
CA GLU A 788 31.25 1.54 45.49
C GLU A 788 30.47 1.76 44.19
N SER A 789 29.24 1.21 44.17
CA SER A 789 28.02 1.76 43.52
C SER A 789 28.04 1.94 41.97
N VAL A 790 26.99 1.67 41.19
CA VAL A 790 25.55 1.84 41.35
C VAL A 790 24.83 0.86 40.41
N ALA A 791 23.68 0.38 40.87
CA ALA A 791 22.72 -0.44 40.16
C ALA A 791 22.10 0.26 38.93
N GLU A 792 21.77 -0.52 37.89
CA GLU A 792 20.41 -0.51 37.34
C GLU A 792 20.18 -1.72 36.41
N SER A 793 19.16 -2.49 36.75
CA SER A 793 18.47 -3.51 35.94
C SER A 793 17.06 -2.96 35.70
N PRO A 794 16.31 -3.29 34.62
CA PRO A 794 15.77 -4.65 34.55
C PRO A 794 15.42 -5.24 33.16
N LYS A 795 15.50 -6.58 33.11
CA LYS A 795 14.53 -7.56 32.56
C LYS A 795 13.99 -7.38 31.13
N TYR A 796 14.25 -8.37 30.27
CA TYR A 796 13.22 -9.07 29.48
C TYR A 796 13.82 -10.37 28.88
N GLN A 797 13.29 -11.54 29.26
CA GLN A 797 12.76 -12.57 28.33
C GLN A 797 12.58 -13.93 29.00
N GLN A 798 11.35 -14.42 28.83
CA GLN A 798 10.82 -15.72 29.19
C GLN A 798 10.95 -16.68 27.99
N ARG A 799 11.10 -17.97 28.30
CA ARG A 799 10.50 -19.16 27.65
C ARG A 799 10.46 -19.24 26.12
N LEU A 800 11.01 -20.34 25.59
CA LEU A 800 10.31 -21.25 24.66
C LEU A 800 11.10 -22.57 24.51
N GLN A 801 10.52 -23.66 25.01
CA GLN A 801 10.77 -25.04 24.58
C GLN A 801 9.39 -25.73 24.54
N SER A 802 8.77 -25.72 23.36
CA SER A 802 7.90 -26.74 22.75
C SER A 802 7.29 -26.16 21.48
#